data_AF-A0A291DCH5-F1
#
_entry.id   AF-A0A291DCH5-F1
#
_cell.length_a   1.000
_cell.length_b   1.000
_cell.length_c   1.000
_cell.angle_alpha   90.00
_cell.angle_beta   90.00
_cell.angle_gamma   90.00
#
_symmetry.space_group_name_H-M   'P 1'
#
loop_
_entity.id
_entity.type
_entity.pdbx_description
1 polymer ?
#
loop_
_entity_poly.entity_id
_entity_poly.type
_entity_poly.pdbx_seq_one_letter_code
_entity_poly.pdbx_strand_id
1 'polypeptide(L)'
;MTVVSNTSEALKSPYENTLKRLLSDARAEAVESSVSELERLAISHDASHYLLVPAGLIRPDSAEDVANIFRAAGDLGLPLTFRSGGTSLSGQSSGDGLMIDTRRHFKKIEVLEDGKKVRVQPGATIMMVNNYLAPYGYKLGPDPASWSACTVGGVVANNSSGMSSGTKYNTYNTLDSMVFVLPSGTIIDTAEPDADQKLRSLEPELHEGLLRLRKRVTENPESMAKIRQQYSMKNTMGYGLNSLVDFETPVDILQHLLIGSEGTLGFVASATYRTLPILKNISTGLLVFDNLIDAARSVPELVANKLATVELMDATSIRVAQRTGQAAEALAAIDVKDHAALLVEFQGNSEQELSDLAAAAAPMFKSLPVASPVSMTSKLSERNALWAARRGLYTTVAGNRRSGTNALLEDVVVPVEVLGNTCSDLTKLFDAHGYQDSVIFGHAKDGNIHFMLNEQFRDPKQLDRYRDFTEEMVQLILSADGSLKAEHGTGRIMAPFVSRQFGEELFDVMRQIKRLIDPKGFMNPGVLLVEPGTDYVTDLKVAETVEEEVDRCVECGYCEPVCPSRNLTLTPRKRIVLRREIAAAEANGDHELAERLRKEYEYYGIETCAVDGMCQTRCPVNINTGDLIRRLRSENQDKLAATGWKIAAQQWGIMDKVAGKSLTVAKKLPFPVVHGTTNIARKVMGDDTVPSYKKDLPVGGPARKPHKDATAEIVFFPACVNSMFGGVDGDGKHDPVNATQAFIRLCERAGVKYRIPDNIGEMCCSTPWKSKGFTDGYSIMSDRVLKSLWEATDGGRLPVVCDASSCTEGLEVMREKVIKALEHKIVNGLKPGEPDYSRLRMYDAVQFAADNMLDKLTVSAPLPSVALHPTCSMTHLGTQPAFEKIANAMSDDVYVPKHWGCCGYAGDRGMLHPELTASATEAEAAELSEQKQFAAYISANRTCEQGMTEATGHSYQNVLQLLERTTR
;
A
#
# COMPACT_ATOMS: atom_id res chain seq x y z
N MET A 1 20.41 23.77 -21.08
CA MET A 1 20.53 22.72 -20.06
C MET A 1 19.29 22.83 -19.22
N THR A 2 18.33 21.97 -19.50
CA THR A 2 16.94 22.14 -19.09
C THR A 2 16.69 21.18 -17.94
N VAL A 3 16.78 21.67 -16.71
CA VAL A 3 16.07 21.05 -15.60
C VAL A 3 14.76 21.78 -15.48
N VAL A 4 13.68 21.09 -15.79
CA VAL A 4 12.32 21.18 -15.26
C VAL A 4 11.53 20.24 -16.17
N SER A 5 11.06 19.09 -15.67
CA SER A 5 10.17 18.23 -16.45
C SER A 5 8.89 19.01 -16.78
N ASN A 6 8.84 19.65 -17.95
CA ASN A 6 7.64 20.28 -18.46
C ASN A 6 6.72 19.17 -18.93
N THR A 7 5.66 18.90 -18.17
CA THR A 7 4.62 17.89 -18.49
C THR A 7 4.21 17.92 -19.97
N SER A 8 4.05 19.11 -20.55
CA SER A 8 3.66 19.30 -21.95
C SER A 8 4.75 18.91 -22.94
N GLU A 9 6.02 19.11 -22.60
CA GLU A 9 7.14 18.64 -23.42
C GLU A 9 7.36 17.14 -23.23
N ALA A 10 7.22 16.62 -22.02
CA ALA A 10 7.38 15.20 -21.71
C ALA A 10 6.36 14.32 -22.46
N LEU A 11 5.15 14.84 -22.73
CA LEU A 11 4.16 14.15 -23.56
C LEU A 11 4.59 13.98 -25.03
N LYS A 12 5.46 14.86 -25.55
CA LYS A 12 5.98 14.79 -26.92
C LYS A 12 7.04 13.71 -27.00
N SER A 13 6.62 12.47 -27.22
CA SER A 13 7.55 11.36 -27.33
C SER A 13 8.16 11.30 -28.73
N PRO A 14 9.50 11.17 -28.87
CA PRO A 14 10.12 10.91 -30.17
C PRO A 14 9.74 9.53 -30.74
N TYR A 15 9.11 8.67 -29.94
CA TYR A 15 8.79 7.28 -30.27
C TYR A 15 7.34 7.06 -30.73
N GLU A 16 6.50 8.10 -30.85
CA GLU A 16 5.07 7.93 -31.19
C GLU A 16 4.84 7.13 -32.48
N ASN A 17 5.58 7.44 -33.55
CA ASN A 17 5.46 6.73 -34.83
C ASN A 17 5.93 5.28 -34.73
N THR A 18 6.99 5.03 -33.96
CA THR A 18 7.55 3.70 -33.72
C THR A 18 6.57 2.85 -32.89
N LEU A 19 5.95 3.44 -31.88
CA LEU A 19 4.93 2.79 -31.07
C LEU A 19 3.70 2.43 -31.91
N LYS A 20 3.20 3.33 -32.76
CA LYS A 20 2.10 3.03 -33.69
C LYS A 20 2.40 1.81 -34.56
N ARG A 21 3.65 1.68 -35.04
CA ARG A 21 4.10 0.51 -35.80
C ARG A 21 4.11 -0.75 -34.95
N LEU A 22 4.61 -0.68 -33.72
CA LEU A 22 4.61 -1.81 -32.79
C LEU A 22 3.18 -2.28 -32.47
N LEU A 23 2.26 -1.35 -32.18
CA LEU A 23 0.87 -1.69 -31.86
C LEU A 23 0.10 -2.27 -33.06
N SER A 24 0.56 -1.99 -34.29
CA SER A 24 0.05 -2.62 -35.51
C SER A 24 0.76 -3.91 -35.91
N ASP A 25 1.81 -4.31 -35.18
CA ASP A 25 2.51 -5.57 -35.41
C ASP A 25 1.63 -6.71 -34.88
N ALA A 26 1.31 -7.69 -35.74
CA ALA A 26 0.47 -8.83 -35.38
C ALA A 26 1.03 -9.62 -34.17
N ARG A 27 2.33 -9.52 -33.89
CA ARG A 27 2.97 -10.13 -32.71
C ARG A 27 2.55 -9.45 -31.38
N ALA A 28 2.12 -8.19 -31.42
CA ALA A 28 1.79 -7.38 -30.24
C ALA A 28 0.31 -6.90 -30.20
N GLU A 29 -0.44 -7.03 -31.29
CA GLU A 29 -1.81 -6.52 -31.45
C GLU A 29 -2.83 -7.11 -30.45
N ALA A 30 -2.59 -8.31 -29.93
CA ALA A 30 -3.53 -9.01 -29.04
C ALA A 30 -3.46 -8.57 -27.56
N VAL A 31 -2.65 -7.57 -27.22
CA VAL A 31 -2.36 -7.19 -25.83
C VAL A 31 -3.04 -5.87 -25.45
N GLU A 32 -3.53 -5.78 -24.22
CA GLU A 32 -4.07 -4.52 -23.68
C GLU A 32 -2.99 -3.42 -23.75
N SER A 33 -3.31 -2.32 -24.43
CA SER A 33 -2.40 -1.20 -24.64
C SER A 33 -3.11 0.16 -24.52
N SER A 34 -2.36 1.20 -24.19
CA SER A 34 -2.89 2.56 -24.09
C SER A 34 -1.87 3.61 -24.53
N VAL A 35 -2.37 4.61 -25.27
CA VAL A 35 -1.64 5.84 -25.66
C VAL A 35 -2.33 7.09 -25.12
N SER A 36 -3.29 6.93 -24.19
CA SER A 36 -3.99 8.05 -23.53
C SER A 36 -2.99 8.95 -22.81
N GLU A 37 -3.11 10.27 -23.02
CA GLU A 37 -2.32 11.28 -22.30
C GLU A 37 -2.46 11.10 -20.78
N LEU A 38 -3.70 10.91 -20.30
CA LEU A 38 -3.99 10.74 -18.88
C LEU A 38 -3.36 9.47 -18.30
N GLU A 39 -3.44 8.32 -18.98
CA GLU A 39 -2.82 7.09 -18.48
C GLU A 39 -1.29 7.17 -18.49
N ARG A 40 -0.69 7.75 -19.53
CA ARG A 40 0.76 7.94 -19.66
C ARG A 40 1.31 8.81 -18.52
N LEU A 41 0.63 9.91 -18.21
CA LEU A 41 0.97 10.79 -17.08
C LEU A 41 0.70 10.13 -15.72
N ALA A 42 -0.39 9.37 -15.59
CA ALA A 42 -0.69 8.71 -14.32
C ALA A 42 0.34 7.64 -13.95
N ILE A 43 0.90 6.92 -14.93
CA ILE A 43 1.81 5.79 -14.69
C ILE A 43 3.30 6.20 -14.57
N SER A 44 3.68 7.35 -15.12
CA SER A 44 5.07 7.86 -15.17
C SER A 44 5.67 8.17 -13.80
N HIS A 45 4.84 8.41 -12.78
CA HIS A 45 5.30 8.71 -11.42
C HIS A 45 5.55 7.44 -10.60
N ASP A 46 6.80 7.27 -10.16
CA ASP A 46 7.21 6.32 -9.13
C ASP A 46 7.59 7.00 -7.80
N ALA A 47 8.25 6.29 -6.88
CA ALA A 47 8.67 6.89 -5.61
C ALA A 47 9.98 7.71 -5.73
N SER A 48 10.62 7.70 -6.90
CA SER A 48 11.87 8.43 -7.16
C SER A 48 11.60 9.90 -7.47
N HIS A 49 12.68 10.65 -7.69
CA HIS A 49 12.63 12.04 -8.11
C HIS A 49 12.66 12.21 -9.65
N TYR A 50 12.58 11.14 -10.45
CA TYR A 50 12.59 11.20 -11.92
C TYR A 50 11.19 11.15 -12.53
N LEU A 51 10.97 11.92 -13.60
CA LEU A 51 9.76 11.93 -14.42
C LEU A 51 10.12 11.75 -15.90
N LEU A 52 9.81 10.58 -16.42
CA LEU A 52 9.85 10.28 -17.84
C LEU A 52 8.47 9.75 -18.24
N VAL A 53 7.82 10.42 -19.19
CA VAL A 53 6.47 10.07 -19.63
C VAL A 53 6.59 9.09 -20.80
N PRO A 54 6.11 7.85 -20.67
CA PRO A 54 6.25 6.85 -21.73
C PRO A 54 5.46 7.29 -22.96
N ALA A 55 5.90 6.87 -24.16
CA ALA A 55 5.17 7.03 -25.41
C ALA A 55 3.81 6.32 -25.38
N GLY A 56 3.73 5.21 -24.64
CA GLY A 56 2.54 4.44 -24.37
C GLY A 56 2.87 3.22 -23.53
N LEU A 57 1.86 2.44 -23.20
CA LEU A 57 1.97 1.31 -22.28
C LEU A 57 1.30 0.06 -22.82
N ILE A 58 1.82 -1.10 -22.43
CA ILE A 58 1.27 -2.44 -22.74
C ILE A 58 1.21 -3.27 -21.45
N ARG A 59 0.15 -4.07 -21.31
CA ARG A 59 -0.11 -4.98 -20.18
C ARG A 59 -0.19 -6.42 -20.70
N PRO A 60 0.96 -7.12 -20.81
CA PRO A 60 1.00 -8.51 -21.29
C PRO A 60 0.40 -9.48 -20.27
N ASP A 61 -0.12 -10.60 -20.77
CA ASP A 61 -0.74 -11.66 -19.97
C ASP A 61 0.19 -12.87 -19.79
N SER A 62 1.20 -13.02 -20.66
CA SER A 62 2.07 -14.20 -20.71
C SER A 62 3.54 -13.88 -21.01
N ALA A 63 4.43 -14.84 -20.73
CA ALA A 63 5.85 -14.74 -21.08
C ALA A 63 6.04 -14.66 -22.60
N GLU A 64 5.17 -15.35 -23.35
CA GLU A 64 5.11 -15.36 -24.80
C GLU A 64 4.76 -13.98 -25.37
N ASP A 65 3.81 -13.26 -24.76
CA ASP A 65 3.49 -11.88 -25.15
C ASP A 65 4.72 -10.99 -24.97
N VAL A 66 5.42 -11.11 -23.84
CA VAL A 66 6.64 -10.34 -23.58
C VAL A 66 7.74 -10.68 -24.60
N ALA A 67 7.92 -11.96 -24.92
CA ALA A 67 8.88 -12.40 -25.94
C ALA A 67 8.56 -11.81 -27.33
N ASN A 68 7.28 -11.75 -27.69
CA ASN A 68 6.82 -11.15 -28.94
C ASN A 68 7.04 -9.63 -28.96
N ILE A 69 6.72 -8.95 -27.85
CA ILE A 69 6.96 -7.51 -27.66
C ILE A 69 8.45 -7.19 -27.75
N PHE A 70 9.32 -7.99 -27.13
CA PHE A 70 10.78 -7.80 -27.21
C PHE A 70 11.30 -7.90 -28.64
N ARG A 71 10.87 -8.92 -29.40
CA ARG A 71 11.24 -9.05 -30.81
C ARG A 71 10.80 -7.82 -31.62
N ALA A 72 9.54 -7.40 -31.47
CA ALA A 72 9.02 -6.23 -32.17
C ALA A 72 9.72 -4.92 -31.78
N ALA A 73 9.88 -4.66 -30.48
CA ALA A 73 10.54 -3.46 -29.96
C ALA A 73 12.01 -3.40 -30.38
N GLY A 74 12.72 -4.54 -30.27
CA GLY A 74 14.11 -4.65 -30.70
C GLY A 74 14.26 -4.43 -32.21
N ASP A 75 13.36 -4.96 -33.06
CA ASP A 75 13.40 -4.71 -34.52
C ASP A 75 13.19 -3.24 -34.88
N LEU A 76 12.39 -2.54 -34.07
CA LEU A 76 12.05 -1.14 -34.25
C LEU A 76 13.00 -0.16 -33.53
N GLY A 77 13.91 -0.66 -32.70
CA GLY A 77 14.75 0.16 -31.84
C GLY A 77 13.96 0.99 -30.84
N LEU A 78 12.81 0.48 -30.37
CA LEU A 78 11.95 1.15 -29.40
C LEU A 78 12.40 0.83 -27.97
N PRO A 79 12.86 1.82 -27.18
CA PRO A 79 13.19 1.61 -25.78
C PRO A 79 12.03 1.04 -24.98
N LEU A 80 12.34 0.16 -24.03
CA LEU A 80 11.36 -0.49 -23.17
C LEU A 80 11.75 -0.35 -21.71
N THR A 81 10.79 0.02 -20.86
CA THR A 81 10.95 0.06 -19.40
C THR A 81 9.85 -0.75 -18.72
N PHE A 82 10.20 -1.54 -17.71
CA PHE A 82 9.22 -2.26 -16.90
C PHE A 82 8.65 -1.42 -15.77
N ARG A 83 7.35 -1.53 -15.58
CA ARG A 83 6.62 -1.05 -14.42
C ARG A 83 6.03 -2.24 -13.68
N SER A 84 6.27 -2.31 -12.37
CA SER A 84 5.68 -3.33 -11.51
C SER A 84 4.94 -2.64 -10.35
N GLY A 85 5.33 -2.84 -9.09
CA GLY A 85 4.71 -2.13 -7.96
C GLY A 85 4.90 -0.61 -8.01
N GLY A 86 5.98 -0.17 -8.66
CA GLY A 86 6.28 1.24 -8.90
C GLY A 86 6.70 2.03 -7.67
N THR A 87 7.35 1.34 -6.74
CA THR A 87 7.83 1.83 -5.44
C THR A 87 9.34 2.14 -5.43
N SER A 88 9.99 2.20 -6.61
CA SER A 88 11.42 2.45 -6.76
C SER A 88 11.79 3.89 -6.40
N LEU A 89 13.00 4.08 -5.87
CA LEU A 89 13.50 5.37 -5.39
C LEU A 89 14.59 5.99 -6.29
N SER A 90 15.13 5.21 -7.24
CA SER A 90 16.29 5.60 -8.05
C SER A 90 15.97 5.85 -9.54
N GLY A 91 14.69 5.89 -9.94
CA GLY A 91 14.25 6.21 -11.32
C GLY A 91 14.28 5.04 -12.30
N GLN A 92 14.55 3.83 -11.83
CA GLN A 92 14.71 2.64 -12.66
C GLN A 92 13.44 2.10 -13.31
N SER A 93 12.27 2.59 -12.90
CA SER A 93 10.97 2.18 -13.48
C SER A 93 10.30 3.29 -14.30
N SER A 94 11.08 4.32 -14.65
CA SER A 94 10.66 5.47 -15.47
C SER A 94 11.39 5.44 -16.80
N GLY A 95 10.65 5.64 -17.90
CA GLY A 95 11.17 5.65 -19.27
C GLY A 95 10.21 6.33 -20.22
N ASP A 96 10.75 6.89 -21.32
CA ASP A 96 10.05 7.71 -22.32
C ASP A 96 9.62 6.93 -23.58
N GLY A 97 10.09 5.69 -23.72
CA GLY A 97 9.70 4.72 -24.75
C GLY A 97 8.40 3.96 -24.41
N LEU A 98 8.42 2.65 -24.61
CA LEU A 98 7.31 1.76 -24.29
C LEU A 98 7.40 1.29 -22.82
N MET A 99 6.32 1.48 -22.06
CA MET A 99 6.22 0.96 -20.70
C MET A 99 5.48 -0.37 -20.66
N ILE A 100 6.06 -1.39 -20.02
CA ILE A 100 5.41 -2.68 -19.80
C ILE A 100 4.93 -2.78 -18.36
N ASP A 101 3.61 -2.76 -18.16
CA ASP A 101 2.98 -2.94 -16.86
C ASP A 101 2.80 -4.44 -16.56
N THR A 102 3.64 -4.92 -15.65
CA THR A 102 3.68 -6.31 -15.19
C THR A 102 2.79 -6.55 -13.97
N ARG A 103 2.20 -5.49 -13.40
CA ARG A 103 1.45 -5.58 -12.15
C ARG A 103 0.06 -6.16 -12.38
N ARG A 104 -0.57 -5.90 -13.53
CA ARG A 104 -2.01 -6.17 -13.72
C ARG A 104 -2.34 -7.67 -13.83
N HIS A 105 -1.62 -8.39 -14.68
CA HIS A 105 -2.01 -9.74 -15.11
C HIS A 105 -1.10 -10.85 -14.56
N PHE A 106 0.16 -10.56 -14.20
CA PHE A 106 1.11 -11.52 -13.65
C PHE A 106 0.99 -11.67 -12.12
N LYS A 107 -0.11 -12.24 -11.60
CA LYS A 107 -0.39 -12.31 -10.15
C LYS A 107 -0.44 -13.71 -9.54
N LYS A 108 -0.21 -14.76 -10.32
CA LYS A 108 -0.32 -16.14 -9.84
C LYS A 108 0.68 -16.43 -8.71
N ILE A 109 0.20 -17.08 -7.66
CA ILE A 109 0.97 -17.55 -6.50
C ILE A 109 0.67 -19.03 -6.32
N GLU A 110 1.71 -19.85 -6.32
CA GLU A 110 1.62 -21.30 -6.12
C GLU A 110 2.49 -21.67 -4.91
N VAL A 111 1.87 -22.15 -3.84
CA VAL A 111 2.57 -22.64 -2.65
C VAL A 111 2.99 -24.08 -2.90
N LEU A 112 4.27 -24.38 -2.67
CA LEU A 112 4.90 -25.65 -2.95
C LEU A 112 5.49 -26.24 -1.64
N GLU A 113 5.60 -27.56 -1.58
CA GLU A 113 6.27 -28.27 -0.49
C GLU A 113 5.81 -27.82 0.92
N ASP A 114 4.50 -27.74 1.14
CA ASP A 114 3.88 -27.31 2.41
C ASP A 114 4.42 -25.95 2.91
N GLY A 115 4.60 -25.00 1.98
CA GLY A 115 5.03 -23.65 2.29
C GLY A 115 6.53 -23.44 2.28
N LYS A 116 7.36 -24.49 2.18
CA LYS A 116 8.83 -24.38 2.11
C LYS A 116 9.34 -23.72 0.83
N LYS A 117 8.52 -23.77 -0.23
CA LYS A 117 8.77 -23.06 -1.48
C LYS A 117 7.52 -22.34 -1.94
N VAL A 118 7.72 -21.29 -2.73
CA VAL A 118 6.62 -20.60 -3.41
C VAL A 118 7.05 -20.15 -4.79
N ARG A 119 6.24 -20.45 -5.80
CA ARG A 119 6.40 -19.93 -7.15
C ARG A 119 5.45 -18.76 -7.35
N VAL A 120 5.99 -17.62 -7.78
CA VAL A 120 5.25 -16.36 -7.83
C VAL A 120 5.54 -15.60 -9.11
N GLN A 121 4.48 -15.03 -9.69
CA GLN A 121 4.57 -14.12 -10.82
C GLN A 121 4.89 -12.66 -10.39
N PRO A 122 5.52 -11.84 -11.26
CA PRO A 122 6.13 -10.57 -10.87
C PRO A 122 5.18 -9.48 -10.34
N GLY A 123 3.88 -9.55 -10.62
CA GLY A 123 2.88 -8.57 -10.21
C GLY A 123 2.28 -8.79 -8.82
N ALA A 124 2.55 -9.93 -8.16
CA ALA A 124 2.10 -10.19 -6.80
C ALA A 124 2.88 -9.36 -5.76
N THR A 125 2.20 -8.80 -4.76
CA THR A 125 2.85 -8.07 -3.66
C THR A 125 3.45 -9.03 -2.63
N ILE A 126 4.49 -8.60 -1.92
CA ILE A 126 5.09 -9.41 -0.83
C ILE A 126 4.05 -9.72 0.25
N MET A 127 3.19 -8.75 0.60
CA MET A 127 2.03 -8.99 1.48
C MET A 127 1.15 -10.13 0.99
N MET A 128 0.80 -10.15 -0.29
CA MET A 128 -0.08 -11.19 -0.82
C MET A 128 0.59 -12.56 -0.74
N VAL A 129 1.86 -12.66 -1.14
CA VAL A 129 2.61 -13.93 -1.04
C VAL A 129 2.67 -14.42 0.40
N ASN A 130 2.99 -13.54 1.34
CA ASN A 130 3.04 -13.91 2.77
C ASN A 130 1.67 -14.31 3.32
N ASN A 131 0.56 -13.74 2.82
CA ASN A 131 -0.79 -14.18 3.20
C ASN A 131 -1.08 -15.63 2.73
N TYR A 132 -0.55 -16.04 1.56
CA TYR A 132 -0.64 -17.44 1.11
C TYR A 132 0.26 -18.39 1.90
N LEU A 133 1.41 -17.92 2.38
CA LEU A 133 2.38 -18.73 3.14
C LEU A 133 2.07 -18.82 4.64
N ALA A 134 1.41 -17.82 5.22
CA ALA A 134 1.15 -17.74 6.65
C ALA A 134 0.43 -18.98 7.24
N PRO A 135 -0.58 -19.60 6.57
CA PRO A 135 -1.20 -20.84 7.04
C PRO A 135 -0.21 -22.02 7.19
N TYR A 136 0.87 -22.01 6.41
CA TYR A 136 1.92 -23.03 6.45
C TYR A 136 3.04 -22.68 7.46
N GLY A 137 2.99 -21.51 8.08
CA GLY A 137 4.02 -21.04 9.02
C GLY A 137 5.28 -20.51 8.36
N TYR A 138 5.21 -20.11 7.08
CA TYR A 138 6.35 -19.58 6.32
C TYR A 138 6.12 -18.14 5.82
N LYS A 139 7.19 -17.49 5.40
CA LYS A 139 7.21 -16.16 4.76
C LYS A 139 8.35 -16.08 3.73
N LEU A 140 8.29 -15.09 2.84
CA LEU A 140 9.43 -14.73 2.01
C LEU A 140 10.60 -14.19 2.85
N GLY A 141 11.81 -14.36 2.33
CA GLY A 141 13.04 -13.80 2.90
C GLY A 141 13.08 -12.27 2.84
N PRO A 142 13.00 -11.66 1.64
CA PRO A 142 12.98 -10.21 1.49
C PRO A 142 11.82 -9.55 2.25
N ASP A 143 12.14 -8.50 3.00
CA ASP A 143 11.21 -7.76 3.87
C ASP A 143 11.31 -6.23 3.70
N PRO A 144 11.20 -5.71 2.46
CA PRO A 144 11.37 -4.27 2.21
C PRO A 144 10.29 -3.47 2.93
N ALA A 145 10.60 -2.22 3.29
CA ALA A 145 9.62 -1.34 3.96
C ALA A 145 8.30 -1.20 3.17
N SER A 146 8.38 -1.29 1.84
CA SER A 146 7.26 -1.23 0.91
C SER A 146 6.54 -2.57 0.66
N TRP A 147 6.76 -3.60 1.49
CA TRP A 147 6.19 -4.96 1.33
C TRP A 147 4.69 -5.02 1.03
N SER A 148 3.91 -4.05 1.52
CA SER A 148 2.46 -3.98 1.24
C SER A 148 2.13 -3.58 -0.20
N ALA A 149 3.09 -3.05 -0.96
CA ALA A 149 2.87 -2.41 -2.26
C ALA A 149 3.90 -2.77 -3.34
N CYS A 150 5.16 -3.03 -2.95
CA CYS A 150 6.15 -3.57 -3.86
C CYS A 150 5.75 -4.98 -4.29
N THR A 151 6.17 -5.34 -5.49
CA THR A 151 5.81 -6.61 -6.14
C THR A 151 7.07 -7.45 -6.37
N VAL A 152 6.90 -8.76 -6.50
CA VAL A 152 8.02 -9.71 -6.63
C VAL A 152 8.93 -9.35 -7.81
N GLY A 153 8.39 -8.87 -8.93
CA GLY A 153 9.20 -8.46 -10.08
C GLY A 153 10.17 -7.33 -9.75
N GLY A 154 9.73 -6.32 -8.99
CA GLY A 154 10.59 -5.25 -8.51
C GLY A 154 11.60 -5.73 -7.46
N VAL A 155 11.20 -6.65 -6.58
CA VAL A 155 12.09 -7.23 -5.56
C VAL A 155 13.22 -8.05 -6.18
N VAL A 156 12.93 -8.81 -7.25
CA VAL A 156 13.97 -9.50 -8.04
C VAL A 156 14.84 -8.47 -8.76
N ALA A 157 14.24 -7.56 -9.51
CA ALA A 157 14.96 -6.63 -10.38
C ALA A 157 15.86 -5.65 -9.61
N ASN A 158 15.57 -5.35 -8.34
CA ASN A 158 16.40 -4.50 -7.49
C ASN A 158 17.26 -5.30 -6.49
N ASN A 159 17.14 -6.63 -6.44
CA ASN A 159 17.67 -7.47 -5.34
C ASN A 159 17.29 -6.91 -3.94
N SER A 160 16.07 -6.42 -3.80
CA SER A 160 15.63 -5.75 -2.57
C SER A 160 15.77 -6.68 -1.36
N SER A 161 16.24 -6.12 -0.24
CA SER A 161 16.31 -6.82 1.04
C SER A 161 15.31 -6.22 2.03
N GLY A 162 15.79 -5.77 3.19
CA GLY A 162 15.00 -5.15 4.24
C GLY A 162 15.67 -5.31 5.60
N MET A 163 14.84 -5.17 6.64
CA MET A 163 15.27 -4.98 8.02
C MET A 163 15.87 -6.23 8.66
N SER A 164 15.33 -7.40 8.30
CA SER A 164 15.71 -8.68 8.90
C SER A 164 16.38 -9.61 7.89
N SER A 165 16.19 -9.36 6.60
CA SER A 165 16.70 -10.23 5.54
C SER A 165 18.23 -10.15 5.39
N GLY A 166 18.81 -8.95 5.51
CA GLY A 166 20.24 -8.76 5.33
C GLY A 166 20.70 -9.17 3.92
N THR A 167 21.98 -9.55 3.79
CA THR A 167 22.48 -10.24 2.59
C THR A 167 22.05 -11.71 2.53
N LYS A 168 21.77 -12.32 3.69
CA LYS A 168 21.54 -13.77 3.82
C LYS A 168 20.20 -14.24 3.24
N TYR A 169 19.15 -13.43 3.36
CA TYR A 169 17.80 -13.82 2.97
C TYR A 169 17.23 -12.92 1.87
N ASN A 170 18.08 -12.25 1.10
CA ASN A 170 17.68 -11.52 -0.10
C ASN A 170 17.27 -12.49 -1.23
N THR A 171 16.80 -11.94 -2.35
CA THR A 171 16.41 -12.74 -3.53
C THR A 171 17.56 -13.62 -4.00
N TYR A 172 18.77 -13.07 -4.11
CA TYR A 172 19.95 -13.80 -4.60
C TYR A 172 20.17 -15.13 -3.87
N ASN A 173 20.05 -15.15 -2.54
CA ASN A 173 20.32 -16.34 -1.73
C ASN A 173 19.10 -17.26 -1.54
N THR A 174 17.89 -16.73 -1.71
CA THR A 174 16.64 -17.48 -1.48
C THR A 174 16.01 -18.01 -2.76
N LEU A 175 16.46 -17.54 -3.93
CA LEU A 175 15.99 -18.04 -5.21
C LEU A 175 16.34 -19.54 -5.38
N ASP A 176 15.35 -20.29 -5.83
CA ASP A 176 15.46 -21.71 -6.21
C ASP A 176 15.56 -21.84 -7.73
N SER A 177 14.62 -21.22 -8.45
CA SER A 177 14.57 -21.18 -9.92
C SER A 177 13.76 -19.98 -10.40
N MET A 178 13.85 -19.65 -11.67
CA MET A 178 13.02 -18.66 -12.37
C MET A 178 12.70 -19.05 -13.81
N VAL A 179 11.60 -18.49 -14.32
CA VAL A 179 11.29 -18.44 -15.76
C VAL A 179 11.57 -17.02 -16.24
N PHE A 180 12.45 -16.86 -17.21
CA PHE A 180 12.81 -15.55 -17.77
C PHE A 180 12.73 -15.50 -19.29
N VAL A 181 12.58 -14.28 -19.81
CA VAL A 181 12.56 -13.95 -21.23
C VAL A 181 13.73 -13.02 -21.54
N LEU A 182 14.55 -13.40 -22.51
CA LEU A 182 15.69 -12.61 -22.99
C LEU A 182 15.27 -11.65 -24.11
N PRO A 183 16.02 -10.57 -24.38
CA PRO A 183 15.67 -9.58 -25.42
C PRO A 183 15.49 -10.14 -26.83
N SER A 184 16.06 -11.30 -27.13
CA SER A 184 15.84 -12.09 -28.36
C SER A 184 14.42 -12.67 -28.47
N GLY A 185 13.68 -12.73 -27.34
CA GLY A 185 12.43 -13.46 -27.17
C GLY A 185 12.60 -14.91 -26.72
N THR A 186 13.83 -15.36 -26.43
CA THR A 186 14.08 -16.70 -25.88
C THR A 186 13.55 -16.82 -24.45
N ILE A 187 12.81 -17.90 -24.18
CA ILE A 187 12.25 -18.21 -22.85
C ILE A 187 12.99 -19.40 -22.26
N ILE A 188 13.50 -19.26 -21.04
CA ILE A 188 14.19 -20.32 -20.29
C ILE A 188 13.48 -20.52 -18.95
N ASP A 189 13.15 -21.77 -18.64
CA ASP A 189 12.79 -22.21 -17.29
C ASP A 189 14.00 -22.93 -16.69
N THR A 190 14.60 -22.31 -15.68
CA THR A 190 15.80 -22.82 -15.01
C THR A 190 15.54 -24.04 -14.12
N ALA A 191 14.28 -24.38 -13.86
CA ALA A 191 13.93 -25.63 -13.18
C ALA A 191 14.02 -26.84 -14.13
N GLU A 192 14.09 -26.64 -15.44
CA GLU A 192 14.23 -27.72 -16.42
C GLU A 192 15.66 -28.33 -16.35
N PRO A 193 15.82 -29.66 -16.29
CA PRO A 193 17.14 -30.29 -16.22
C PRO A 193 18.08 -29.98 -17.39
N ASP A 194 17.52 -29.61 -18.55
CA ASP A 194 18.25 -29.27 -19.78
C ASP A 194 18.32 -27.75 -20.03
N ALA A 195 17.99 -26.90 -19.04
CA ALA A 195 17.94 -25.44 -19.21
C ALA A 195 19.25 -24.84 -19.74
N ASP A 196 20.41 -25.31 -19.25
CA ASP A 196 21.73 -24.85 -19.75
C ASP A 196 21.98 -25.27 -21.20
N GLN A 197 21.60 -26.50 -21.56
CA GLN A 197 21.71 -26.99 -22.94
C GLN A 197 20.78 -26.22 -23.88
N LYS A 198 19.58 -25.87 -23.42
CA LYS A 198 18.63 -25.04 -24.14
C LYS A 198 19.17 -23.62 -24.33
N LEU A 199 19.73 -23.00 -23.30
CA LEU A 199 20.42 -21.71 -23.42
C LEU A 199 21.58 -21.78 -24.42
N ARG A 200 22.41 -22.82 -24.34
CA ARG A 200 23.53 -23.01 -25.27
C ARG A 200 23.10 -23.18 -26.72
N SER A 201 21.98 -23.85 -26.97
CA SER A 201 21.49 -24.10 -28.33
C SER A 201 20.76 -22.89 -28.93
N LEU A 202 19.99 -22.16 -28.12
CA LEU A 202 19.21 -21.00 -28.56
C LEU A 202 20.01 -19.70 -28.54
N GLU A 203 20.97 -19.55 -27.62
CA GLU A 203 21.77 -18.33 -27.39
C GLU A 203 23.29 -18.65 -27.27
N PRO A 204 23.91 -19.27 -28.29
CA PRO A 204 25.28 -19.77 -28.20
C PRO A 204 26.31 -18.67 -27.92
N GLU A 205 26.13 -17.47 -28.48
CA GLU A 205 27.05 -16.35 -28.27
C GLU A 205 27.02 -15.82 -26.83
N LEU A 206 25.82 -15.73 -26.25
CA LEU A 206 25.62 -15.35 -24.85
C LEU A 206 26.22 -16.40 -23.92
N HIS A 207 25.90 -17.68 -24.15
CA HIS A 207 26.41 -18.80 -23.36
C HIS A 207 27.95 -18.81 -23.31
N GLU A 208 28.61 -18.81 -24.48
CA GLU A 208 30.07 -18.79 -24.55
C GLU A 208 30.67 -17.46 -24.06
N GLY A 209 29.96 -16.35 -24.23
CA GLY A 209 30.33 -15.03 -23.72
C GLY A 209 30.41 -15.00 -22.20
N LEU A 210 29.42 -15.56 -21.50
CA LEU A 210 29.40 -15.65 -20.04
C LEU A 210 30.56 -16.51 -19.52
N LEU A 211 30.88 -17.64 -20.18
CA LEU A 211 32.06 -18.45 -19.82
C LEU A 211 33.37 -17.67 -19.95
N ARG A 212 33.53 -16.88 -21.02
CA ARG A 212 34.72 -16.01 -21.20
C ARG A 212 34.82 -14.95 -20.13
N LEU A 213 33.73 -14.26 -19.80
CA LEU A 213 33.70 -13.23 -18.77
C LEU A 213 33.96 -13.79 -17.38
N ARG A 214 33.37 -14.94 -17.06
CA ARG A 214 33.67 -15.69 -15.83
C ARG A 214 35.16 -16.00 -15.71
N LYS A 215 35.76 -16.55 -16.78
CA LYS A 215 37.20 -16.85 -16.80
C LYS A 215 38.04 -15.58 -16.56
N ARG A 216 37.74 -14.48 -17.26
CA ARG A 216 38.42 -13.19 -17.08
C ARG A 216 38.37 -12.69 -15.64
N VAL A 217 37.21 -12.78 -14.99
CA VAL A 217 37.03 -12.35 -13.59
C VAL A 217 37.76 -13.29 -12.63
N THR A 218 37.58 -14.59 -12.76
CA THR A 218 38.13 -15.60 -11.83
C THR A 218 39.65 -15.75 -11.92
N GLU A 219 40.25 -15.46 -13.07
CA GLU A 219 41.71 -15.45 -13.26
C GLU A 219 42.36 -14.11 -12.88
N ASN A 220 41.58 -13.08 -12.51
CA ASN A 220 42.08 -11.78 -12.05
C ASN A 220 41.91 -11.64 -10.51
N PRO A 221 43.01 -11.71 -9.73
CA PRO A 221 42.95 -11.61 -8.26
C PRO A 221 42.36 -10.29 -7.74
N GLU A 222 42.59 -9.17 -8.43
CA GLU A 222 42.07 -7.86 -8.03
C GLU A 222 40.55 -7.79 -8.21
N SER A 223 40.05 -8.27 -9.36
CA SER A 223 38.62 -8.42 -9.63
C SER A 223 37.94 -9.29 -8.56
N MET A 224 38.53 -10.44 -8.24
CA MET A 224 38.03 -11.34 -7.20
C MET A 224 38.00 -10.70 -5.82
N ALA A 225 39.07 -9.98 -5.44
CA ALA A 225 39.13 -9.28 -4.16
C ALA A 225 38.05 -8.18 -4.07
N LYS A 226 37.89 -7.38 -5.12
CA LYS A 226 36.90 -6.31 -5.17
C LYS A 226 35.47 -6.85 -5.13
N ILE A 227 35.15 -7.90 -5.90
CA ILE A 227 33.83 -8.56 -5.87
C ILE A 227 33.54 -9.10 -4.46
N ARG A 228 34.47 -9.87 -3.86
CA ARG A 228 34.26 -10.40 -2.50
C ARG A 228 34.03 -9.30 -1.46
N GLN A 229 34.77 -8.21 -1.55
CA GLN A 229 34.60 -7.06 -0.67
C GLN A 229 33.23 -6.40 -0.86
N GLN A 230 32.87 -6.07 -2.10
CA GLN A 230 31.64 -5.38 -2.44
C GLN A 230 30.36 -6.17 -2.11
N TYR A 231 30.36 -7.50 -2.25
CA TYR A 231 29.21 -8.38 -1.94
C TYR A 231 29.28 -9.03 -0.55
N SER A 232 30.27 -8.67 0.28
CA SER A 232 30.26 -9.01 1.73
C SER A 232 29.22 -8.20 2.52
N MET A 233 28.75 -7.11 1.91
CA MET A 233 27.72 -6.19 2.40
C MET A 233 26.59 -6.08 1.38
N LYS A 234 25.50 -5.40 1.75
CA LYS A 234 24.38 -5.14 0.84
C LYS A 234 24.86 -4.30 -0.35
N ASN A 235 24.60 -4.73 -1.58
CA ASN A 235 25.10 -4.03 -2.75
C ASN A 235 24.17 -4.24 -3.95
N THR A 236 23.67 -3.13 -4.48
CA THR A 236 22.84 -3.08 -5.69
C THR A 236 23.41 -2.11 -6.73
N MET A 237 24.71 -1.83 -6.66
CA MET A 237 25.42 -0.99 -7.63
C MET A 237 25.89 -1.84 -8.82
N GLY A 238 25.48 -1.46 -10.02
CA GLY A 238 25.77 -2.22 -11.23
C GLY A 238 25.15 -3.63 -11.23
N TYR A 239 25.65 -4.51 -12.09
CA TYR A 239 25.20 -5.91 -12.12
C TYR A 239 25.81 -6.72 -10.98
N GLY A 240 25.09 -7.74 -10.50
CA GLY A 240 25.56 -8.71 -9.51
C GLY A 240 26.73 -9.57 -10.01
N LEU A 241 27.94 -9.02 -10.07
CA LEU A 241 29.12 -9.69 -10.62
C LEU A 241 29.59 -10.89 -9.79
N ASN A 242 29.15 -11.02 -8.54
CA ASN A 242 29.37 -12.24 -7.77
C ASN A 242 28.73 -13.48 -8.43
N SER A 243 27.72 -13.32 -9.28
CA SER A 243 27.20 -14.42 -10.12
C SER A 243 28.28 -15.10 -10.98
N LEU A 244 29.27 -14.36 -11.49
CA LEU A 244 30.39 -14.91 -12.26
C LEU A 244 31.36 -15.72 -11.40
N VAL A 245 31.31 -15.54 -10.08
CA VAL A 245 32.19 -16.21 -9.11
C VAL A 245 31.49 -17.40 -8.47
N ASP A 246 30.24 -17.19 -8.06
CA ASP A 246 29.46 -18.13 -7.25
C ASP A 246 28.90 -19.30 -8.08
N PHE A 247 28.79 -19.14 -9.40
CA PHE A 247 28.23 -20.14 -10.30
C PHE A 247 29.19 -20.55 -11.43
N GLU A 248 29.03 -21.79 -11.90
CA GLU A 248 29.86 -22.37 -12.97
C GLU A 248 29.13 -22.45 -14.32
N THR A 249 27.83 -22.74 -14.31
CA THR A 249 27.03 -22.90 -15.53
C THR A 249 26.51 -21.54 -16.03
N PRO A 250 26.49 -21.27 -17.35
CA PRO A 250 25.96 -20.02 -17.89
C PRO A 250 24.49 -19.76 -17.54
N VAL A 251 23.64 -20.79 -17.45
CA VAL A 251 22.24 -20.59 -17.04
C VAL A 251 22.12 -20.09 -15.60
N ASP A 252 22.91 -20.62 -14.66
CA ASP A 252 22.88 -20.19 -13.26
C ASP A 252 23.48 -18.79 -13.11
N ILE A 253 24.56 -18.48 -13.85
CA ILE A 253 25.13 -17.13 -13.91
C ILE A 253 24.06 -16.14 -14.40
N LEU A 254 23.39 -16.46 -15.51
CA LEU A 254 22.37 -15.60 -16.12
C LEU A 254 21.15 -15.40 -15.22
N GLN A 255 20.67 -16.48 -14.59
CA GLN A 255 19.61 -16.43 -13.57
C GLN A 255 19.93 -15.39 -12.49
N HIS A 256 21.17 -15.41 -11.99
CA HIS A 256 21.58 -14.53 -10.90
C HIS A 256 22.00 -13.13 -11.37
N LEU A 257 22.39 -12.95 -12.63
CA LEU A 257 22.58 -11.64 -13.24
C LEU A 257 21.27 -10.87 -13.42
N LEU A 258 20.14 -11.57 -13.64
CA LEU A 258 18.82 -10.94 -13.72
C LEU A 258 18.37 -10.32 -12.39
N ILE A 259 18.88 -10.84 -11.27
CA ILE A 259 18.65 -10.31 -9.92
C ILE A 259 19.47 -9.02 -9.76
N GLY A 260 18.80 -7.89 -9.46
CA GLY A 260 19.46 -6.58 -9.42
C GLY A 260 19.74 -5.97 -10.80
N SER A 261 19.24 -6.56 -11.89
CA SER A 261 19.45 -6.03 -13.26
C SER A 261 18.59 -4.81 -13.61
N GLU A 262 17.62 -4.47 -12.78
CA GLU A 262 16.70 -3.34 -12.97
C GLU A 262 15.96 -3.38 -14.32
N GLY A 263 15.68 -4.59 -14.82
CA GLY A 263 15.00 -4.80 -16.10
C GLY A 263 15.86 -4.50 -17.33
N THR A 264 17.17 -4.28 -17.18
CA THR A 264 18.08 -3.98 -18.30
C THR A 264 18.55 -5.24 -19.04
N LEU A 265 18.37 -6.44 -18.47
CA LEU A 265 18.85 -7.70 -19.03
C LEU A 265 17.73 -8.65 -19.49
N GLY A 266 16.49 -8.45 -19.06
CA GLY A 266 15.39 -9.34 -19.44
C GLY A 266 14.17 -9.18 -18.55
N PHE A 267 13.18 -10.05 -18.77
CA PHE A 267 11.94 -10.10 -17.98
C PHE A 267 11.88 -11.40 -17.18
N VAL A 268 11.53 -11.30 -15.90
CA VAL A 268 11.29 -12.45 -15.03
C VAL A 268 9.78 -12.73 -14.98
N ALA A 269 9.34 -13.77 -15.67
CA ALA A 269 7.93 -14.15 -15.76
C ALA A 269 7.43 -14.88 -14.51
N SER A 270 8.30 -15.63 -13.83
CA SER A 270 8.04 -16.16 -12.49
C SER A 270 9.33 -16.47 -11.75
N ALA A 271 9.29 -16.43 -10.41
CA ALA A 271 10.40 -16.79 -9.54
C ALA A 271 9.92 -17.77 -8.46
N THR A 272 10.69 -18.82 -8.23
CA THR A 272 10.51 -19.80 -7.17
C THR A 272 11.47 -19.49 -6.03
N TYR A 273 10.94 -19.27 -4.83
CA TYR A 273 11.73 -18.97 -3.64
C TYR A 273 11.72 -20.14 -2.67
N ARG A 274 12.85 -20.40 -2.02
CA ARG A 274 12.90 -21.05 -0.71
C ARG A 274 12.41 -20.05 0.34
N THR A 275 11.44 -20.45 1.14
CA THR A 275 10.82 -19.59 2.15
C THR A 275 11.47 -19.77 3.52
N LEU A 276 11.15 -18.87 4.45
CA LEU A 276 11.65 -18.89 5.83
C LEU A 276 10.52 -19.22 6.79
N PRO A 277 10.79 -20.00 7.87
CA PRO A 277 9.82 -20.19 8.93
C PRO A 277 9.53 -18.86 9.65
N ILE A 278 8.28 -18.69 10.09
CA ILE A 278 7.87 -17.55 10.92
C ILE A 278 8.28 -17.82 12.37
N LEU A 279 9.25 -17.05 12.87
CA LEU A 279 9.65 -17.04 14.28
C LEU A 279 8.66 -16.20 15.09
N LYS A 280 7.82 -16.86 15.90
CA LYS A 280 6.71 -16.21 16.62
C LYS A 280 7.13 -15.53 17.93
N ASN A 281 8.23 -16.00 18.54
CA ASN A 281 8.68 -15.50 19.84
C ASN A 281 9.74 -14.43 19.59
N ILE A 282 9.41 -13.19 19.93
CA ILE A 282 10.28 -12.05 19.67
C ILE A 282 10.33 -11.17 20.91
N SER A 283 11.53 -10.70 21.24
CA SER A 283 11.76 -9.74 22.32
C SER A 283 12.45 -8.51 21.74
N THR A 284 11.89 -7.34 22.00
CA THR A 284 12.38 -6.06 21.47
C THR A 284 12.90 -5.19 22.61
N GLY A 285 13.98 -4.46 22.38
CA GLY A 285 14.49 -3.44 23.30
C GLY A 285 14.95 -2.20 22.56
N LEU A 286 15.01 -1.09 23.30
CA LEU A 286 15.51 0.19 22.80
C LEU A 286 16.69 0.61 23.66
N LEU A 287 17.88 0.64 23.06
CA LEU A 287 19.13 1.02 23.71
C LEU A 287 19.41 2.47 23.36
N VAL A 288 19.58 3.32 24.37
CA VAL A 288 19.86 4.75 24.18
C VAL A 288 21.32 5.01 24.56
N PHE A 289 22.04 5.72 23.72
CA PHE A 289 23.45 6.08 23.88
C PHE A 289 23.58 7.61 23.93
N ASP A 290 24.61 8.11 24.60
CA ASP A 290 24.88 9.55 24.67
C ASP A 290 25.28 10.15 23.31
N ASN A 291 25.81 9.33 22.40
CA ASN A 291 26.20 9.75 21.06
C ASN A 291 26.14 8.62 20.02
N LEU A 292 26.16 9.01 18.75
CA LEU A 292 26.10 8.13 17.59
C LEU A 292 27.29 7.18 17.45
N ILE A 293 28.49 7.62 17.83
CA ILE A 293 29.72 6.84 17.69
C ILE A 293 29.67 5.64 18.63
N ASP A 294 29.25 5.83 19.88
CA ASP A 294 29.16 4.77 20.87
C ASP A 294 28.06 3.75 20.53
N ALA A 295 26.93 4.23 19.97
CA ALA A 295 25.91 3.35 19.42
C ALA A 295 26.49 2.48 18.30
N ALA A 296 27.14 3.07 17.30
CA ALA A 296 27.72 2.35 16.17
C ALA A 296 28.82 1.35 16.59
N ARG A 297 29.70 1.74 17.52
CA ARG A 297 30.76 0.87 18.07
C ARG A 297 30.21 -0.36 18.79
N SER A 298 28.99 -0.29 19.31
CA SER A 298 28.34 -1.40 20.01
C SER A 298 27.73 -2.43 19.06
N VAL A 299 27.53 -2.09 17.78
CA VAL A 299 26.84 -2.95 16.80
C VAL A 299 27.53 -4.31 16.60
N PRO A 300 28.87 -4.40 16.41
CA PRO A 300 29.52 -5.70 16.23
C PRO A 300 29.28 -6.66 17.41
N GLU A 301 29.29 -6.14 18.65
CA GLU A 301 29.04 -6.93 19.85
C GLU A 301 27.58 -7.39 19.93
N LEU A 302 26.62 -6.53 19.56
CA LEU A 302 25.21 -6.88 19.45
C LEU A 302 24.99 -8.01 18.42
N VAL A 303 25.62 -7.91 17.26
CA VAL A 303 25.53 -8.93 16.19
C VAL A 303 26.16 -10.25 16.64
N ALA A 304 27.33 -10.22 17.29
CA ALA A 304 27.99 -11.40 17.85
C ALA A 304 27.12 -12.13 18.91
N ASN A 305 26.27 -11.39 19.62
CA ASN A 305 25.31 -11.93 20.58
C ASN A 305 23.96 -12.35 19.96
N LYS A 306 23.89 -12.55 18.64
CA LYS A 306 22.73 -13.10 17.91
C LYS A 306 21.46 -12.23 17.91
N LEU A 307 21.60 -10.91 18.02
CA LEU A 307 20.47 -10.01 17.76
C LEU A 307 20.08 -10.11 16.28
N ALA A 308 18.80 -10.43 16.04
CA ALA A 308 18.24 -10.63 14.70
C ALA A 308 18.20 -9.30 13.94
N THR A 309 17.89 -8.21 14.66
CA THR A 309 17.68 -6.86 14.14
C THR A 309 18.41 -5.85 15.04
N VAL A 310 19.07 -4.86 14.42
CA VAL A 310 19.70 -3.71 15.09
C VAL A 310 19.47 -2.47 14.21
N GLU A 311 18.47 -1.67 14.56
CA GLU A 311 18.05 -0.48 13.80
C GLU A 311 18.51 0.80 14.47
N LEU A 312 19.16 1.67 13.71
CA LEU A 312 19.69 2.95 14.18
C LEU A 312 18.67 4.10 14.03
N MET A 313 18.68 5.00 15.00
CA MET A 313 18.05 6.32 14.97
C MET A 313 19.02 7.35 15.56
N ASP A 314 19.34 8.39 14.80
CA ASP A 314 20.18 9.51 15.27
C ASP A 314 19.40 10.51 16.14
N ALA A 315 20.10 11.51 16.67
CA ALA A 315 19.51 12.53 17.53
C ALA A 315 18.35 13.29 16.84
N THR A 316 18.50 13.59 15.55
CA THR A 316 17.46 14.26 14.77
C THR A 316 16.23 13.37 14.60
N SER A 317 16.43 12.07 14.33
CA SER A 317 15.35 11.08 14.29
C SER A 317 14.57 11.02 15.61
N ILE A 318 15.27 11.00 16.75
CA ILE A 318 14.62 10.97 18.07
C ILE A 318 13.79 12.24 18.27
N ARG A 319 14.34 13.43 17.98
CA ARG A 319 13.59 14.71 18.07
C ARG A 319 12.36 14.72 17.17
N VAL A 320 12.49 14.23 15.94
CA VAL A 320 11.37 14.12 15.00
C VAL A 320 10.30 13.17 15.54
N ALA A 321 10.68 12.01 16.07
CA ALA A 321 9.75 11.07 16.69
C ALA A 321 9.02 11.70 17.90
N GLN A 322 9.72 12.44 18.76
CA GLN A 322 9.12 13.13 19.92
C GLN A 322 8.04 14.15 19.52
N ARG A 323 8.25 14.89 18.41
CA ARG A 323 7.28 15.89 17.91
C ARG A 323 5.95 15.29 17.45
N THR A 324 5.91 13.99 17.16
CA THR A 324 4.67 13.31 16.73
C THR A 324 3.67 13.08 17.86
N GLY A 325 4.11 13.14 19.12
CA GLY A 325 3.30 12.72 20.27
C GLY A 325 3.01 11.21 20.33
N GLN A 326 3.57 10.42 19.40
CA GLN A 326 3.40 8.96 19.31
C GLN A 326 4.69 8.20 19.64
N ALA A 327 5.73 8.90 20.10
CA ALA A 327 6.96 8.28 20.57
C ALA A 327 6.67 7.36 21.76
N ALA A 328 7.31 6.20 21.81
CA ALA A 328 7.31 5.37 23.00
C ALA A 328 7.82 6.19 24.20
N GLU A 329 7.30 5.91 25.40
CA GLU A 329 7.63 6.67 26.63
C GLU A 329 9.15 6.80 26.83
N ALA A 330 9.90 5.73 26.53
CA ALA A 330 11.36 5.71 26.58
C ALA A 330 12.04 6.73 25.64
N LEU A 331 11.47 7.00 24.46
CA LEU A 331 11.95 8.04 23.55
C LEU A 331 11.45 9.42 23.97
N ALA A 332 10.19 9.52 24.42
CA ALA A 332 9.57 10.77 24.83
C ALA A 332 10.27 11.43 26.04
N ALA A 333 10.87 10.63 26.92
CA ALA A 333 11.55 11.10 28.13
C ALA A 333 12.98 11.63 27.91
N ILE A 334 13.56 11.49 26.71
CA ILE A 334 14.97 11.87 26.45
C ILE A 334 15.07 13.39 26.23
N ASP A 335 15.97 14.06 26.97
CA ASP A 335 16.41 15.42 26.63
C ASP A 335 17.48 15.34 25.52
N VAL A 336 17.04 15.39 24.26
CA VAL A 336 17.87 15.00 23.10
C VAL A 336 18.91 16.07 22.76
N LYS A 337 20.16 15.82 23.17
CA LYS A 337 21.37 16.51 22.67
C LYS A 337 21.96 15.78 21.47
N ASP A 338 22.97 14.93 21.70
CA ASP A 338 23.69 14.18 20.67
C ASP A 338 23.32 12.68 20.64
N HIS A 339 22.32 12.28 21.43
CA HIS A 339 21.93 10.89 21.64
C HIS A 339 21.68 10.11 20.34
N ALA A 340 21.92 8.81 20.39
CA ALA A 340 21.47 7.87 19.37
C ALA A 340 20.74 6.71 20.04
N ALA A 341 19.86 6.03 19.29
CA ALA A 341 19.14 4.87 19.77
C ALA A 341 19.27 3.69 18.82
N LEU A 342 19.40 2.49 19.39
CA LEU A 342 19.34 1.22 18.68
C LEU A 342 18.08 0.45 19.10
N LEU A 343 17.19 0.20 18.15
CA LEU A 343 16.07 -0.73 18.34
C LEU A 343 16.54 -2.14 17.98
N VAL A 344 16.53 -3.05 18.94
CA VAL A 344 17.10 -4.38 18.78
C VAL A 344 16.08 -5.48 19.04
N GLU A 345 16.23 -6.62 18.36
CA GLU A 345 15.35 -7.78 18.57
C GLU A 345 16.10 -9.11 18.67
N PHE A 346 15.64 -9.97 19.58
CA PHE A 346 15.85 -11.41 19.50
C PHE A 346 14.62 -12.07 18.89
N GLN A 347 14.84 -13.10 18.06
CA GLN A 347 13.79 -13.93 17.49
C GLN A 347 14.10 -15.41 17.78
N GLY A 348 13.11 -16.18 18.20
CA GLY A 348 13.25 -17.59 18.55
C GLY A 348 12.04 -18.44 18.18
N ASN A 349 12.27 -19.75 18.06
CA ASN A 349 11.26 -20.76 17.78
C ASN A 349 10.41 -21.08 19.02
N SER A 350 10.92 -20.80 20.22
CA SER A 350 10.22 -21.00 21.49
C SER A 350 10.49 -19.86 22.48
N GLU A 351 9.63 -19.72 23.49
CA GLU A 351 9.87 -18.81 24.62
C GLU A 351 11.16 -19.17 25.37
N GLN A 352 11.48 -20.47 25.48
CA GLN A 352 12.72 -20.93 26.11
C GLN A 352 13.96 -20.46 25.33
N GLU A 353 13.98 -20.63 24.00
CA GLU A 353 15.08 -20.15 23.17
C GLU A 353 15.27 -18.63 23.30
N LEU A 354 14.17 -17.88 23.35
CA LEU A 354 14.20 -16.44 23.54
C LEU A 354 14.77 -16.05 24.92
N SER A 355 14.37 -16.78 25.97
CA SER A 355 14.89 -16.60 27.33
C SER A 355 16.39 -16.93 27.41
N ASP A 356 16.84 -17.99 26.75
CA ASP A 356 18.24 -18.41 26.72
C ASP A 356 19.12 -17.36 26.00
N LEU A 357 18.65 -16.82 24.87
CA LEU A 357 19.30 -15.72 24.16
C LEU A 357 19.42 -14.48 25.04
N ALA A 358 18.34 -14.08 25.71
CA ALA A 358 18.34 -12.92 26.59
C ALA A 358 19.28 -13.10 27.80
N ALA A 359 19.29 -14.29 28.43
CA ALA A 359 20.18 -14.60 29.54
C ALA A 359 21.66 -14.59 29.13
N ALA A 360 21.99 -15.14 27.96
CA ALA A 360 23.33 -15.14 27.41
C ALA A 360 23.84 -13.72 27.08
N ALA A 361 22.95 -12.83 26.64
CA ALA A 361 23.27 -11.44 26.29
C ALA A 361 23.33 -10.48 27.50
N ALA A 362 22.87 -10.90 28.69
CA ALA A 362 22.82 -10.05 29.87
C ALA A 362 24.17 -9.45 30.31
N PRO A 363 25.32 -10.15 30.23
CA PRO A 363 26.63 -9.55 30.51
C PRO A 363 26.99 -8.43 29.53
N MET A 364 26.70 -8.61 28.25
CA MET A 364 26.95 -7.60 27.20
C MET A 364 26.12 -6.35 27.46
N PHE A 365 24.81 -6.48 27.74
CA PHE A 365 23.98 -5.30 28.02
C PHE A 365 24.45 -4.49 29.23
N LYS A 366 25.17 -5.11 30.18
CA LYS A 366 25.77 -4.41 31.34
C LYS A 366 27.08 -3.68 30.99
N SER A 367 27.80 -4.10 29.95
CA SER A 367 29.05 -3.47 29.53
C SER A 367 28.85 -2.37 28.49
N LEU A 368 27.69 -2.30 27.83
CA LEU A 368 27.42 -1.26 26.84
C LEU A 368 27.39 0.15 27.47
N PRO A 369 27.91 1.17 26.78
CA PRO A 369 27.88 2.56 27.22
C PRO A 369 26.51 3.21 26.96
N VAL A 370 25.45 2.62 27.50
CA VAL A 370 24.08 3.13 27.36
C VAL A 370 23.79 4.22 28.39
N ALA A 371 23.04 5.25 27.97
CA ALA A 371 22.60 6.37 28.80
C ALA A 371 21.48 5.99 29.78
N SER A 372 20.81 4.86 29.55
CA SER A 372 19.71 4.36 30.38
C SER A 372 19.75 2.83 30.52
N PRO A 373 19.17 2.25 31.59
CA PRO A 373 19.11 0.80 31.76
C PRO A 373 18.42 0.10 30.58
N VAL A 374 19.04 -0.96 30.06
CA VAL A 374 18.47 -1.77 28.97
C VAL A 374 17.26 -2.55 29.49
N SER A 375 16.13 -2.45 28.79
CA SER A 375 14.95 -3.30 29.00
C SER A 375 14.51 -3.95 27.69
N MET A 376 14.09 -5.20 27.80
CA MET A 376 13.57 -6.02 26.70
C MET A 376 12.11 -6.40 27.01
N THR A 377 11.25 -6.38 26.00
CA THR A 377 9.83 -6.75 26.14
C THR A 377 9.38 -7.70 25.04
N SER A 378 8.64 -8.74 25.43
CA SER A 378 7.93 -9.65 24.52
C SER A 378 6.46 -9.31 24.36
N LYS A 379 5.94 -8.32 25.10
CA LYS A 379 4.54 -7.90 25.02
C LYS A 379 4.28 -7.19 23.69
N LEU A 380 3.35 -7.72 22.92
CA LEU A 380 3.06 -7.25 21.56
C LEU A 380 2.74 -5.74 21.50
N SER A 381 1.96 -5.21 22.45
CA SER A 381 1.60 -3.79 22.49
C SER A 381 2.81 -2.87 22.69
N GLU A 382 3.68 -3.21 23.64
CA GLU A 382 4.91 -2.45 23.94
C GLU A 382 5.89 -2.54 22.77
N ARG A 383 6.08 -3.73 22.19
CA ARG A 383 6.90 -3.94 20.99
C ARG A 383 6.40 -3.11 19.80
N ASN A 384 5.09 -3.12 19.57
CA ASN A 384 4.48 -2.34 18.49
C ASN A 384 4.70 -0.84 18.68
N ALA A 385 4.64 -0.33 19.91
CA ALA A 385 4.92 1.08 20.21
C ALA A 385 6.38 1.46 19.92
N LEU A 386 7.35 0.63 20.33
CA LEU A 386 8.78 0.85 20.03
C LEU A 386 9.04 0.87 18.51
N TRP A 387 8.46 -0.10 17.80
CA TRP A 387 8.57 -0.19 16.36
C TRP A 387 7.84 0.92 15.60
N ALA A 388 6.73 1.42 16.12
CA ALA A 388 5.95 2.49 15.50
C ALA A 388 6.80 3.76 15.35
N ALA A 389 7.60 4.10 16.38
CA ALA A 389 8.53 5.23 16.29
C ALA A 389 9.54 5.05 15.15
N ARG A 390 10.23 3.90 15.09
CA ARG A 390 11.23 3.61 14.05
C ARG A 390 10.63 3.57 12.64
N ARG A 391 9.44 2.97 12.46
CA ARG A 391 8.73 2.92 11.16
C ARG A 391 8.16 4.27 10.74
N GLY A 392 7.76 5.10 11.71
CA GLY A 392 7.18 6.42 11.49
C GLY A 392 8.17 7.53 11.17
N LEU A 393 9.49 7.30 11.28
CA LEU A 393 10.51 8.34 11.01
C LEU A 393 10.43 8.89 9.59
N TYR A 394 10.49 7.99 8.59
CA TYR A 394 10.36 8.35 7.18
C TYR A 394 9.08 9.17 6.95
N THR A 395 7.98 8.70 7.52
CA THR A 395 6.67 9.32 7.30
C THR A 395 6.55 10.70 7.92
N THR A 396 7.17 10.89 9.09
CA THR A 396 7.14 12.17 9.80
C THR A 396 8.00 13.20 9.08
N VAL A 397 9.19 12.84 8.61
CA VAL A 397 10.06 13.75 7.85
C VAL A 397 9.43 14.09 6.51
N ALA A 398 8.99 13.08 5.76
CA ALA A 398 8.33 13.25 4.48
C ALA A 398 7.05 14.11 4.60
N GLY A 399 6.22 13.86 5.61
CA GLY A 399 4.92 14.52 5.79
C GLY A 399 5.01 15.97 6.25
N ASN A 400 6.09 16.36 6.94
CA ASN A 400 6.31 17.72 7.46
C ASN A 400 7.19 18.59 6.56
N ARG A 401 7.63 18.07 5.41
CA ARG A 401 8.41 18.85 4.45
C ARG A 401 7.61 20.06 3.96
N ARG A 402 8.33 21.12 3.59
CA ARG A 402 7.71 22.32 3.01
C ARG A 402 6.99 21.95 1.71
N SER A 403 5.77 22.47 1.50
CA SER A 403 5.11 22.35 0.20
C SER A 403 6.00 22.94 -0.91
N GLY A 404 5.96 22.34 -2.09
CA GLY A 404 6.87 22.69 -3.19
C GLY A 404 8.16 21.86 -3.25
N THR A 405 8.41 20.95 -2.30
CA THR A 405 9.67 20.17 -2.21
C THR A 405 9.49 18.69 -2.58
N ASN A 406 10.50 18.15 -3.26
CA ASN A 406 10.71 16.72 -3.44
C ASN A 406 11.38 16.13 -2.19
N ALA A 407 10.98 14.93 -1.80
CA ALA A 407 11.58 14.18 -0.70
C ALA A 407 12.48 13.08 -1.28
N LEU A 408 13.78 13.21 -1.11
CA LEU A 408 14.79 12.29 -1.64
C LEU A 408 15.28 11.38 -0.52
N LEU A 409 15.00 10.08 -0.65
CA LEU A 409 15.47 9.05 0.28
C LEU A 409 16.66 8.32 -0.33
N GLU A 410 17.84 8.55 0.24
CA GLU A 410 19.07 7.87 -0.16
C GLU A 410 19.38 6.67 0.76
N ASP A 411 20.15 5.73 0.22
CA ASP A 411 20.61 4.52 0.90
C ASP A 411 22.07 4.23 0.55
N VAL A 412 22.92 4.10 1.55
CA VAL A 412 24.34 3.79 1.39
C VAL A 412 24.74 2.75 2.42
N VAL A 413 25.80 1.99 2.13
CA VAL A 413 26.36 1.02 3.08
C VAL A 413 27.85 1.25 3.26
N VAL A 414 28.33 1.03 4.48
CA VAL A 414 29.75 0.99 4.82
C VAL A 414 30.04 -0.20 5.72
N PRO A 415 31.30 -0.66 5.83
CA PRO A 415 31.67 -1.62 6.85
C PRO A 415 31.23 -1.16 8.25
N VAL A 416 30.70 -2.08 9.06
CA VAL A 416 30.09 -1.77 10.37
C VAL A 416 31.11 -1.07 11.29
N GLU A 417 32.39 -1.39 11.16
CA GLU A 417 33.49 -0.86 11.96
C GLU A 417 33.70 0.66 11.79
N VAL A 418 33.34 1.21 10.63
CA VAL A 418 33.51 2.64 10.31
C VAL A 418 32.20 3.42 10.33
N LEU A 419 31.06 2.74 10.49
CA LEU A 419 29.70 3.29 10.44
C LEU A 419 29.54 4.60 11.23
N GLY A 420 29.98 4.62 12.50
CA GLY A 420 29.81 5.79 13.37
C GLY A 420 30.55 7.04 12.88
N ASN A 421 31.76 6.86 12.34
CA ASN A 421 32.56 7.95 11.78
C ASN A 421 31.91 8.45 10.48
N THR A 422 31.50 7.55 9.59
CA THR A 422 30.82 7.90 8.35
C THR A 422 29.54 8.68 8.62
N CYS A 423 28.71 8.26 9.57
CA CYS A 423 27.50 9.02 9.91
C CYS A 423 27.83 10.40 10.48
N SER A 424 28.87 10.52 11.32
CA SER A 424 29.31 11.83 11.84
C SER A 424 29.78 12.77 10.72
N ASP A 425 30.52 12.25 9.75
CA ASP A 425 30.98 13.04 8.61
C ASP A 425 29.84 13.40 7.66
N LEU A 426 28.87 12.50 7.49
CA LEU A 426 27.64 12.79 6.74
C LEU A 426 26.81 13.90 7.40
N THR A 427 26.71 13.92 8.73
CA THR A 427 26.07 15.04 9.46
C THR A 427 26.77 16.36 9.18
N LYS A 428 28.11 16.39 9.16
CA LYS A 428 28.87 17.61 8.80
C LYS A 428 28.61 18.04 7.36
N LEU A 429 28.45 17.09 6.43
CA LEU A 429 28.05 17.39 5.06
C LEU A 429 26.65 18.01 4.99
N PHE A 430 25.67 17.48 5.74
CA PHE A 430 24.34 18.10 5.81
C PHE A 430 24.43 19.56 6.29
N ASP A 431 25.20 19.82 7.34
CA ASP A 431 25.39 21.18 7.86
C ASP A 431 26.08 22.10 6.85
N ALA A 432 27.13 21.63 6.19
CA ALA A 432 27.89 22.39 5.19
C ALA A 432 27.03 22.80 3.98
N HIS A 433 26.12 21.91 3.56
CA HIS A 433 25.18 22.15 2.46
C HIS A 433 23.83 22.71 2.94
N GLY A 434 23.66 23.00 4.23
CA GLY A 434 22.43 23.60 4.76
C GLY A 434 21.19 22.70 4.68
N TYR A 435 21.36 21.38 4.70
CA TYR A 435 20.26 20.42 4.87
C TYR A 435 19.89 20.30 6.35
N GLN A 436 18.94 21.12 6.78
CA GLN A 436 18.40 21.08 8.14
C GLN A 436 17.44 19.90 8.31
N ASP A 437 17.40 19.33 9.52
CA ASP A 437 16.51 18.21 9.89
C ASP A 437 16.67 16.94 9.04
N SER A 438 17.81 16.76 8.35
CA SER A 438 18.16 15.48 7.72
C SER A 438 18.38 14.42 8.79
N VAL A 439 17.54 13.39 8.77
CA VAL A 439 17.60 12.24 9.68
C VAL A 439 18.53 11.17 9.13
N ILE A 440 19.27 10.49 10.02
CA ILE A 440 19.98 9.25 9.70
C ILE A 440 19.33 8.09 10.46
N PHE A 441 18.90 7.07 9.72
CA PHE A 441 18.32 5.85 10.27
C PHE A 441 18.65 4.65 9.39
N GLY A 442 18.65 3.43 9.91
CA GLY A 442 18.87 2.26 9.06
C GLY A 442 19.24 0.97 9.76
N HIS A 443 19.62 -0.03 8.97
CA HIS A 443 19.96 -1.38 9.39
C HIS A 443 21.42 -1.42 9.82
N ALA A 444 21.72 -0.90 11.01
CA ALA A 444 23.09 -0.77 11.51
C ALA A 444 23.84 -2.10 11.55
N LYS A 445 23.14 -3.21 11.82
CA LYS A 445 23.69 -4.58 11.74
C LYS A 445 24.39 -4.87 10.41
N ASP A 446 23.88 -4.33 9.31
CA ASP A 446 24.41 -4.54 7.96
C ASP A 446 25.25 -3.34 7.47
N GLY A 447 25.50 -2.34 8.33
CA GLY A 447 26.18 -1.09 7.96
C GLY A 447 25.39 -0.21 6.98
N ASN A 448 24.11 -0.55 6.72
CA ASN A 448 23.24 0.15 5.78
C ASN A 448 22.52 1.32 6.48
N ILE A 449 22.65 2.52 5.94
CA ILE A 449 22.01 3.73 6.44
C ILE A 449 21.21 4.44 5.36
N HIS A 450 20.16 5.10 5.82
CA HIS A 450 19.28 5.91 5.02
C HIS A 450 19.27 7.35 5.53
N PHE A 451 19.13 8.28 4.62
CA PHE A 451 18.95 9.69 4.95
C PHE A 451 18.03 10.38 3.96
N MET A 452 17.44 11.49 4.41
CA MET A 452 16.48 12.27 3.65
C MET A 452 17.04 13.64 3.28
N LEU A 453 16.91 14.01 2.01
CA LEU A 453 17.13 15.37 1.52
C LEU A 453 15.80 15.94 1.01
N ASN A 454 15.61 17.24 1.13
CA ASN A 454 14.47 17.94 0.55
C ASN A 454 14.96 19.01 -0.41
N GLU A 455 14.45 19.01 -1.65
CA GLU A 455 14.87 19.97 -2.68
C GLU A 455 13.71 20.50 -3.53
N GLN A 456 13.86 21.73 -4.02
CA GLN A 456 12.99 22.35 -5.02
C GLN A 456 13.75 22.49 -6.36
N PHE A 457 13.60 21.51 -7.25
CA PHE A 457 14.36 21.47 -8.52
C PHE A 457 14.00 22.56 -9.53
N ARG A 458 13.01 23.41 -9.23
CA ARG A 458 12.74 24.63 -10.02
C ARG A 458 13.76 25.76 -9.72
N ASP A 459 14.44 25.70 -8.58
CA ASP A 459 15.50 26.63 -8.21
C ASP A 459 16.87 26.06 -8.63
N PRO A 460 17.56 26.67 -9.61
CA PRO A 460 18.87 26.20 -10.07
C PRO A 460 19.91 26.10 -8.96
N LYS A 461 19.83 26.94 -7.91
CA LYS A 461 20.79 26.88 -6.80
C LYS A 461 20.62 25.62 -5.96
N GLN A 462 19.38 25.17 -5.79
CA GLN A 462 19.06 23.93 -5.07
C GLN A 462 19.45 22.70 -5.88
N LEU A 463 19.35 22.77 -7.20
CA LEU A 463 19.88 21.74 -8.08
C LEU A 463 21.42 21.63 -7.99
N ASP A 464 22.13 22.76 -8.04
CA ASP A 464 23.59 22.79 -7.94
C ASP A 464 24.05 22.28 -6.55
N ARG A 465 23.37 22.69 -5.48
CA ARG A 465 23.59 22.17 -4.13
C ARG A 465 23.44 20.65 -4.04
N TYR A 466 22.41 20.09 -4.67
CA TYR A 466 22.20 18.65 -4.72
C TYR A 466 23.33 17.92 -5.45
N ARG A 467 23.84 18.49 -6.55
CA ARG A 467 24.99 17.95 -7.29
C ARG A 467 26.26 17.95 -6.42
N ASP A 468 26.55 19.10 -5.80
CA ASP A 468 27.75 19.27 -4.98
C ASP A 468 27.73 18.33 -3.77
N PHE A 469 26.59 18.25 -3.07
CA PHE A 469 26.39 17.31 -1.97
C PHE A 469 26.57 15.86 -2.41
N THR A 470 25.98 15.47 -3.54
CA THR A 470 26.05 14.09 -4.04
C THR A 470 27.48 13.68 -4.39
N GLU A 471 28.25 14.57 -5.01
CA GLU A 471 29.66 14.32 -5.34
C GLU A 471 30.52 14.13 -4.07
N GLU A 472 30.35 14.98 -3.06
CA GLU A 472 31.03 14.85 -1.77
C GLU A 472 30.61 13.60 -1.00
N MET A 473 29.32 13.25 -1.03
CA MET A 473 28.79 12.03 -0.44
C MET A 473 29.37 10.78 -1.13
N VAL A 474 29.43 10.75 -2.46
CA VAL A 474 30.07 9.67 -3.22
C VAL A 474 31.52 9.51 -2.79
N GLN A 475 32.26 10.61 -2.68
CA GLN A 475 33.65 10.56 -2.23
C GLN A 475 33.78 10.02 -0.80
N LEU A 476 32.91 10.47 0.13
CA LEU A 476 32.89 10.01 1.52
C LEU A 476 32.67 8.50 1.62
N ILE A 477 31.64 7.98 0.94
CA ILE A 477 31.26 6.57 1.03
C ILE A 477 32.32 5.66 0.38
N LEU A 478 32.82 6.03 -0.81
CA LEU A 478 33.86 5.23 -1.48
C LEU A 478 35.19 5.25 -0.71
N SER A 479 35.54 6.35 -0.04
CA SER A 479 36.74 6.44 0.80
C SER A 479 36.64 5.59 2.07
N ALA A 480 35.43 5.26 2.49
CA ALA A 480 35.14 4.34 3.60
C ALA A 480 34.99 2.88 3.13
N ASP A 481 35.41 2.56 1.90
CA ASP A 481 35.24 1.26 1.26
C ASP A 481 33.78 0.78 1.19
N GLY A 482 32.83 1.71 1.21
CA GLY A 482 31.39 1.43 1.15
C GLY A 482 30.84 1.15 -0.24
N SER A 483 29.51 1.04 -0.32
CA SER A 483 28.75 1.04 -1.57
C SER A 483 27.69 2.13 -1.56
N LEU A 484 27.54 2.76 -2.74
CA LEU A 484 26.65 3.89 -2.97
C LEU A 484 25.16 3.51 -3.00
N LYS A 485 24.83 2.23 -3.14
CA LYS A 485 23.47 1.69 -3.07
C LYS A 485 23.45 0.34 -2.40
N ALA A 486 22.70 0.25 -1.31
CA ALA A 486 22.56 -0.96 -0.53
C ALA A 486 21.40 -1.82 -1.02
N GLU A 487 20.22 -1.22 -1.26
CA GLU A 487 18.96 -1.95 -1.47
C GLU A 487 18.01 -1.32 -2.50
N HIS A 488 18.11 -0.02 -2.77
CA HIS A 488 17.15 0.70 -3.61
C HIS A 488 17.45 0.64 -5.11
N GLY A 489 18.53 -0.05 -5.51
CA GLY A 489 19.02 -0.12 -6.89
C GLY A 489 19.88 1.09 -7.28
N THR A 490 20.76 0.86 -8.24
CA THR A 490 21.59 1.89 -8.92
C THR A 490 20.70 2.97 -9.54
N GLY A 491 19.67 2.52 -10.27
CA GLY A 491 18.79 3.38 -11.03
C GLY A 491 19.50 4.31 -12.00
N ARG A 492 18.94 5.50 -12.16
CA ARG A 492 19.51 6.61 -12.95
C ARG A 492 20.44 7.46 -12.10
N ILE A 493 20.09 7.66 -10.83
CA ILE A 493 20.80 8.53 -9.89
C ILE A 493 22.25 8.12 -9.69
N MET A 494 22.54 6.83 -9.49
CA MET A 494 23.91 6.37 -9.24
C MET A 494 24.61 5.73 -10.45
N ALA A 495 23.94 5.63 -11.60
CA ALA A 495 24.52 5.02 -12.79
C ALA A 495 25.86 5.64 -13.23
N PRO A 496 26.06 6.98 -13.20
CA PRO A 496 27.34 7.59 -13.58
C PRO A 496 28.52 7.21 -12.66
N PHE A 497 28.26 6.69 -11.47
CA PHE A 497 29.26 6.41 -10.44
C PHE A 497 29.64 4.93 -10.34
N VAL A 498 29.04 4.05 -11.15
CA VAL A 498 29.33 2.59 -11.12
C VAL A 498 30.82 2.33 -11.41
N SER A 499 31.42 3.01 -12.39
CA SER A 499 32.84 2.85 -12.71
C SER A 499 33.76 3.31 -11.57
N ARG A 500 33.37 4.34 -10.79
CA ARG A 500 34.14 4.78 -9.62
C ARG A 500 34.12 3.76 -8.50
N GLN A 501 33.00 3.06 -8.29
CA GLN A 501 32.93 2.03 -7.26
C GLN A 501 33.71 0.76 -7.63
N PHE A 502 33.58 0.29 -8.88
CA PHE A 502 34.12 -1.01 -9.31
C PHE A 502 35.47 -0.95 -10.06
N GLY A 503 35.86 0.23 -10.55
CA GLY A 503 36.99 0.40 -11.45
C GLY A 503 36.66 0.02 -12.89
N GLU A 504 37.53 0.44 -13.82
CA GLU A 504 37.32 0.28 -15.27
C GLU A 504 37.21 -1.19 -15.71
N GLU A 505 37.99 -2.09 -15.10
CA GLU A 505 38.00 -3.52 -15.47
C GLU A 505 36.64 -4.18 -15.24
N LEU A 506 36.09 -4.09 -14.03
CA LEU A 506 34.80 -4.69 -13.69
C LEU A 506 33.64 -3.95 -14.35
N PHE A 507 33.77 -2.64 -14.57
CA PHE A 507 32.78 -1.86 -15.33
C PHE A 507 32.73 -2.28 -16.80
N ASP A 508 33.87 -2.56 -17.44
CA ASP A 508 33.90 -3.13 -18.79
C ASP A 508 33.27 -4.52 -18.82
N VAL A 509 33.49 -5.36 -17.80
CA VAL A 509 32.79 -6.66 -17.69
C VAL A 509 31.26 -6.45 -17.67
N MET A 510 30.74 -5.52 -16.86
CA MET A 510 29.30 -5.22 -16.85
C MET A 510 28.79 -4.76 -18.23
N ARG A 511 29.55 -3.90 -18.92
CA ARG A 511 29.21 -3.45 -20.28
C ARG A 511 29.19 -4.59 -21.28
N GLN A 512 30.12 -5.53 -21.20
CA GLN A 512 30.14 -6.72 -22.05
C GLN A 512 28.94 -7.63 -21.76
N ILE A 513 28.55 -7.82 -20.50
CA ILE A 513 27.31 -8.53 -20.14
C ILE A 513 26.10 -7.89 -20.83
N LYS A 514 25.93 -6.56 -20.68
CA LYS A 514 24.83 -5.84 -21.31
C LYS A 514 24.83 -6.00 -22.83
N ARG A 515 25.99 -5.89 -23.49
CA ARG A 515 26.11 -6.03 -24.95
C ARG A 515 25.83 -7.46 -25.44
N LEU A 516 26.18 -8.49 -24.66
CA LEU A 516 25.89 -9.88 -25.00
C LEU A 516 24.39 -10.18 -24.93
N ILE A 517 23.68 -9.60 -23.97
CA ILE A 517 22.27 -9.89 -23.71
C ILE A 517 21.33 -8.97 -24.51
N ASP A 518 21.66 -7.67 -24.58
CA ASP A 518 20.90 -6.66 -25.31
C ASP A 518 21.83 -5.88 -26.28
N PRO A 519 22.23 -6.50 -27.40
CA PRO A 519 23.13 -5.88 -28.37
C PRO A 519 22.52 -4.65 -29.05
N LYS A 520 21.18 -4.53 -29.06
CA LYS A 520 20.45 -3.40 -29.65
C LYS A 520 20.27 -2.23 -28.67
N GLY A 521 20.49 -2.45 -27.36
CA GLY A 521 20.49 -1.41 -26.34
C GLY A 521 19.11 -0.81 -26.03
N PHE A 522 18.02 -1.54 -26.26
CA PHE A 522 16.66 -1.03 -26.07
C PHE A 522 16.07 -1.33 -24.68
N MET A 523 16.69 -2.20 -23.89
CA MET A 523 16.19 -2.60 -22.58
C MET A 523 16.61 -1.59 -21.50
N ASN A 524 15.62 -0.83 -21.01
CA ASN A 524 15.66 0.18 -19.95
C ASN A 524 16.86 1.16 -20.03
N PRO A 525 17.01 1.93 -21.13
CA PRO A 525 18.17 2.79 -21.33
C PRO A 525 18.26 3.92 -20.30
N GLY A 526 19.50 4.29 -19.97
CA GLY A 526 19.83 5.31 -18.98
C GLY A 526 19.77 4.83 -17.52
N VAL A 527 19.48 3.54 -17.31
CA VAL A 527 19.44 2.89 -15.99
C VAL A 527 20.64 1.96 -15.84
N LEU A 528 21.23 1.94 -14.63
CA LEU A 528 22.31 1.05 -14.17
C LEU A 528 23.65 1.23 -14.88
N LEU A 529 23.73 1.24 -16.22
CA LEU A 529 24.95 1.49 -16.97
C LEU A 529 24.77 2.67 -17.92
N VAL A 530 25.58 3.71 -17.71
CA VAL A 530 25.68 4.88 -18.59
C VAL A 530 27.14 5.20 -18.89
N GLU A 531 27.41 6.15 -19.79
CA GLU A 531 28.78 6.63 -19.97
C GLU A 531 29.21 7.48 -18.74
N PRO A 532 30.45 7.33 -18.25
CA PRO A 532 30.98 8.21 -17.20
C PRO A 532 30.81 9.69 -17.57
N GLY A 533 30.33 10.49 -16.62
CA GLY A 533 30.03 11.90 -16.83
C GLY A 533 28.65 12.20 -17.44
N THR A 534 27.80 11.18 -17.66
CA THR A 534 26.37 11.40 -17.95
C THR A 534 25.73 12.21 -16.82
N ASP A 535 25.03 13.28 -17.16
CA ASP A 535 24.34 14.14 -16.19
C ASP A 535 23.12 13.41 -15.63
N TYR A 536 23.11 13.14 -14.32
CA TYR A 536 22.04 12.38 -13.65
C TYR A 536 20.93 13.26 -13.09
N VAL A 537 21.06 14.59 -13.16
CA VAL A 537 20.00 15.51 -12.68
C VAL A 537 19.14 16.05 -13.81
N THR A 538 19.03 15.31 -14.91
CA THR A 538 18.03 15.54 -15.96
C THR A 538 16.72 14.84 -15.59
N ASP A 539 15.62 15.30 -16.19
CA ASP A 539 14.31 14.63 -16.08
C ASP A 539 13.79 14.49 -14.64
N LEU A 540 14.13 15.47 -13.77
CA LEU A 540 13.68 15.49 -12.39
C LEU A 540 12.26 16.07 -12.27
N LYS A 541 11.47 15.47 -11.39
CA LYS A 541 10.13 15.92 -10.99
C LYS A 541 10.20 17.31 -10.38
N VAL A 542 9.25 18.15 -10.75
CA VAL A 542 8.97 19.39 -10.02
C VAL A 542 7.73 19.19 -9.17
N ALA A 543 7.90 19.29 -7.86
CA ALA A 543 6.82 19.17 -6.90
C ALA A 543 6.01 20.47 -6.84
N GLU A 544 5.19 20.76 -7.85
CA GLU A 544 4.31 21.95 -7.82
C GLU A 544 3.42 21.96 -6.56
N THR A 545 3.18 23.15 -6.03
CA THR A 545 2.26 23.35 -4.90
C THR A 545 0.83 23.27 -5.42
N VAL A 546 0.02 22.38 -4.85
CA VAL A 546 -1.36 22.14 -5.31
C VAL A 546 -2.36 22.39 -4.18
N GLU A 547 -2.34 21.55 -3.16
CA GLU A 547 -3.26 21.55 -2.02
C GLU A 547 -2.72 20.62 -0.93
N GLU A 548 -3.11 20.83 0.34
CA GLU A 548 -2.50 20.17 1.49
C GLU A 548 -2.43 18.64 1.36
N GLU A 549 -3.51 17.97 0.92
CA GLU A 549 -3.53 16.52 0.78
C GLU A 549 -2.59 16.02 -0.33
N VAL A 550 -2.44 16.77 -1.42
CA VAL A 550 -1.56 16.44 -2.55
C VAL A 550 -0.10 16.73 -2.18
N ASP A 551 0.15 17.85 -1.53
CA ASP A 551 1.48 18.36 -1.20
C ASP A 551 2.22 17.46 -0.22
N ARG A 552 1.49 16.77 0.67
CA ARG A 552 2.07 15.78 1.60
C ARG A 552 2.49 14.48 0.92
N CYS A 553 1.93 14.13 -0.24
CA CYS A 553 2.20 12.85 -0.89
C CYS A 553 3.63 12.75 -1.41
N VAL A 554 4.30 11.62 -1.14
CA VAL A 554 5.65 11.29 -1.63
C VAL A 554 5.64 10.26 -2.77
N GLU A 555 4.49 10.04 -3.41
CA GLU A 555 4.34 9.20 -4.61
C GLU A 555 4.78 7.72 -4.44
N CYS A 556 4.93 7.26 -3.20
CA CYS A 556 5.42 5.91 -2.84
C CYS A 556 4.55 4.73 -3.32
N GLY A 557 3.29 4.95 -3.66
CA GLY A 557 2.38 3.92 -4.19
C GLY A 557 1.78 2.94 -3.16
N TYR A 558 1.99 3.15 -1.85
CA TYR A 558 1.46 2.24 -0.81
C TYR A 558 -0.06 2.11 -0.81
N CYS A 559 -0.75 3.16 -1.26
CA CYS A 559 -2.19 3.25 -1.33
C CYS A 559 -2.81 2.50 -2.52
N GLU A 560 -2.01 2.08 -3.52
CA GLU A 560 -2.54 1.49 -4.76
C GLU A 560 -3.16 0.09 -4.62
N PRO A 561 -2.53 -0.87 -3.89
CA PRO A 561 -3.05 -2.24 -3.80
C PRO A 561 -4.46 -2.34 -3.21
N VAL A 562 -4.81 -1.43 -2.28
CA VAL A 562 -6.07 -1.45 -1.55
C VAL A 562 -7.21 -0.69 -2.24
N CYS A 563 -6.92 0.00 -3.34
CA CYS A 563 -7.91 0.85 -4.01
C CYS A 563 -8.92 0.00 -4.80
N PRO A 564 -10.23 0.24 -4.65
CA PRO A 564 -11.25 -0.50 -5.39
C PRO A 564 -11.21 -0.22 -6.90
N SER A 565 -10.78 0.97 -7.34
CA SER A 565 -10.71 1.34 -8.76
C SER A 565 -9.37 1.00 -9.44
N ARG A 566 -8.48 0.24 -8.78
CA ARG A 566 -7.10 -0.03 -9.25
C ARG A 566 -7.02 -0.73 -10.61
N ASN A 567 -8.03 -1.53 -10.96
CA ASN A 567 -8.13 -2.24 -12.24
C ASN A 567 -9.16 -1.60 -13.19
N LEU A 568 -9.76 -0.46 -12.81
CA LEU A 568 -10.79 0.23 -13.59
C LEU A 568 -10.27 1.56 -14.16
N THR A 569 -9.77 2.43 -13.28
CA THR A 569 -9.33 3.79 -13.63
C THR A 569 -8.04 4.15 -12.86
N LEU A 570 -8.13 5.08 -11.90
CA LEU A 570 -7.00 5.62 -11.15
C LEU A 570 -6.93 5.02 -9.76
N THR A 571 -5.71 4.88 -9.25
CA THR A 571 -5.40 4.62 -7.86
C THR A 571 -5.31 5.96 -7.10
N PRO A 572 -5.18 5.96 -5.76
CA PRO A 572 -5.08 7.20 -4.98
C PRO A 572 -3.79 7.98 -5.32
N ARG A 573 -2.66 7.29 -5.54
CA ARG A 573 -1.43 7.93 -6.04
C ARG A 573 -1.67 8.56 -7.42
N LYS A 574 -2.24 7.81 -8.37
CA LYS A 574 -2.53 8.29 -9.72
C LYS A 574 -3.43 9.54 -9.73
N ARG A 575 -4.42 9.60 -8.82
CA ARG A 575 -5.26 10.79 -8.61
C ARG A 575 -4.44 12.01 -8.17
N ILE A 576 -3.56 11.80 -7.19
CA ILE A 576 -2.72 12.87 -6.65
C ILE A 576 -1.72 13.37 -7.69
N VAL A 577 -1.04 12.47 -8.42
CA VAL A 577 -0.04 12.90 -9.42
C VAL A 577 -0.71 13.60 -10.60
N LEU A 578 -1.88 13.17 -11.06
CA LEU A 578 -2.60 13.91 -12.10
C LEU A 578 -3.04 15.32 -11.66
N ARG A 579 -3.34 15.52 -10.38
CA ARG A 579 -3.56 16.87 -9.83
C ARG A 579 -2.29 17.72 -9.92
N ARG A 580 -1.11 17.12 -9.68
CA ARG A 580 0.19 17.78 -9.87
C ARG A 580 0.46 18.07 -11.34
N GLU A 581 0.19 17.14 -12.24
CA GLU A 581 0.37 17.34 -13.69
C GLU A 581 -0.55 18.44 -14.24
N ILE A 582 -1.78 18.55 -13.75
CA ILE A 582 -2.67 19.68 -14.07
C ILE A 582 -2.05 21.00 -13.60
N ALA A 583 -1.57 21.07 -12.36
CA ALA A 583 -0.93 22.28 -11.83
C ALA A 583 0.37 22.63 -12.58
N ALA A 584 1.16 21.63 -12.95
CA ALA A 584 2.39 21.79 -13.73
C ALA A 584 2.10 22.31 -15.15
N ALA A 585 1.08 21.77 -15.82
CA ALA A 585 0.63 22.27 -17.13
C ALA A 585 0.25 23.76 -17.04
N GLU A 586 -0.50 24.16 -16.00
CA GLU A 586 -0.84 25.57 -15.78
C GLU A 586 0.38 26.45 -15.46
N ALA A 587 1.27 25.98 -14.60
CA ALA A 587 2.50 26.68 -14.25
C ALA A 587 3.46 26.87 -15.44
N ASN A 588 3.31 26.04 -16.48
CA ASN A 588 4.05 26.11 -17.73
C ASN A 588 3.27 26.80 -18.87
N GLY A 589 2.05 27.28 -18.62
CA GLY A 589 1.21 28.00 -19.58
C GLY A 589 0.43 27.13 -20.56
N ASP A 590 0.40 25.81 -20.38
CA ASP A 590 -0.39 24.88 -21.20
C ASP A 590 -1.79 24.67 -20.61
N HIS A 591 -2.62 25.70 -20.74
CA HIS A 591 -3.99 25.68 -20.26
C HIS A 591 -4.89 24.70 -21.03
N GLU A 592 -4.54 24.36 -22.28
CA GLU A 592 -5.30 23.39 -23.07
C GLU A 592 -5.13 21.97 -22.54
N LEU A 593 -3.90 21.57 -22.22
CA LEU A 593 -3.64 20.28 -21.58
C LEU A 593 -4.30 20.21 -20.20
N ALA A 594 -4.15 21.25 -19.38
CA ALA A 594 -4.77 21.32 -18.06
C ALA A 594 -6.30 21.11 -18.13
N GLU A 595 -6.97 21.73 -19.11
CA GLU A 595 -8.41 21.59 -19.30
C GLU A 595 -8.82 20.19 -19.78
N ARG A 596 -8.06 19.59 -20.72
CA ARG A 596 -8.31 18.20 -21.15
C ARG A 596 -8.18 17.23 -19.97
N LEU A 597 -7.10 17.36 -19.19
CA LEU A 597 -6.87 16.51 -18.02
C LEU A 597 -7.96 16.69 -16.96
N ARG A 598 -8.40 17.92 -16.67
CA ARG A 598 -9.53 18.17 -15.75
C ARG A 598 -10.80 17.46 -16.19
N LYS A 599 -11.13 17.55 -17.48
CA LYS A 599 -12.31 16.93 -18.05
C LYS A 599 -12.28 15.41 -17.90
N GLU A 600 -11.15 14.77 -18.20
CA GLU A 600 -11.02 13.32 -18.01
C GLU A 600 -10.96 12.92 -16.52
N TYR A 601 -10.38 13.78 -15.67
CA TYR A 601 -10.28 13.57 -14.23
C TYR A 601 -11.65 13.51 -13.54
N GLU A 602 -12.71 14.08 -14.12
CA GLU A 602 -14.06 13.97 -13.55
C GLU A 602 -14.47 12.50 -13.39
N TYR A 603 -14.43 11.71 -14.46
CA TYR A 603 -14.75 10.29 -14.37
C TYR A 603 -13.66 9.47 -13.66
N TYR A 604 -12.40 9.63 -14.11
CA TYR A 604 -11.28 8.81 -13.67
C TYR A 604 -10.83 9.10 -12.23
N GLY A 605 -10.89 10.36 -11.83
CA GLY A 605 -10.42 10.84 -10.53
C GLY A 605 -11.56 10.97 -9.52
N ILE A 606 -12.66 11.61 -9.90
CA ILE A 606 -13.75 11.94 -8.97
C ILE A 606 -14.79 10.83 -8.93
N GLU A 607 -15.34 10.42 -10.08
CA GLU A 607 -16.51 9.56 -10.08
C GLU A 607 -16.19 8.11 -9.68
N THR A 608 -15.10 7.55 -10.18
CA THR A 608 -14.76 6.15 -9.89
C THR A 608 -14.11 5.95 -8.50
N CYS A 609 -13.97 7.01 -7.68
CA CYS A 609 -13.52 6.88 -6.30
C CYS A 609 -14.69 6.46 -5.38
N ALA A 610 -14.54 5.31 -4.71
CA ALA A 610 -15.51 4.87 -3.70
C ALA A 610 -15.58 5.81 -2.48
N VAL A 611 -14.51 6.57 -2.19
CA VAL A 611 -14.35 7.36 -0.95
C VAL A 611 -14.45 6.52 0.33
N ASP A 612 -13.94 5.28 0.28
CA ASP A 612 -13.88 4.33 1.40
C ASP A 612 -12.78 4.61 2.44
N GLY A 613 -11.79 5.42 2.08
CA GLY A 613 -10.63 5.71 2.93
C GLY A 613 -9.63 4.58 3.11
N MET A 614 -9.77 3.42 2.44
CA MET A 614 -8.81 2.30 2.58
C MET A 614 -7.38 2.71 2.25
N CYS A 615 -7.21 3.68 1.34
CA CYS A 615 -5.92 4.28 1.01
C CYS A 615 -5.17 4.86 2.22
N GLN A 616 -5.88 5.39 3.22
CA GLN A 616 -5.29 5.97 4.43
C GLN A 616 -4.63 4.90 5.30
N THR A 617 -5.23 3.71 5.38
CA THR A 617 -4.74 2.58 6.19
C THR A 617 -3.35 2.08 5.77
N ARG A 618 -2.92 2.43 4.54
CA ARG A 618 -1.60 2.08 3.98
C ARG A 618 -0.70 3.29 3.75
N CYS A 619 -1.25 4.51 3.75
CA CYS A 619 -0.48 5.69 3.42
C CYS A 619 0.50 6.01 4.56
N PRO A 620 1.83 6.04 4.32
CA PRO A 620 2.80 6.36 5.36
C PRO A 620 2.51 7.72 6.00
N VAL A 621 2.12 8.70 5.18
CA VAL A 621 1.82 10.08 5.61
C VAL A 621 0.33 10.30 5.91
N ASN A 622 -0.46 9.24 6.13
CA ASN A 622 -1.87 9.29 6.55
C ASN A 622 -2.82 10.09 5.64
N ILE A 623 -2.56 10.14 4.33
CA ILE A 623 -3.45 10.80 3.36
C ILE A 623 -4.69 9.93 3.12
N ASN A 624 -5.87 10.56 3.24
CA ASN A 624 -7.13 9.98 2.80
C ASN A 624 -7.60 10.66 1.51
N THR A 625 -7.33 10.04 0.36
CA THR A 625 -7.83 10.54 -0.93
C THR A 625 -9.37 10.51 -1.00
N GLY A 626 -10.04 9.69 -0.18
CA GLY A 626 -11.48 9.75 -0.04
C GLY A 626 -11.98 11.12 0.46
N ASP A 627 -11.24 11.76 1.37
CA ASP A 627 -11.59 13.10 1.87
C ASP A 627 -11.30 14.19 0.83
N LEU A 628 -10.17 14.08 0.11
CA LEU A 628 -9.87 14.93 -1.05
C LEU A 628 -11.02 14.88 -2.07
N ILE A 629 -11.43 13.68 -2.49
CA ILE A 629 -12.49 13.54 -3.49
C ILE A 629 -13.85 14.03 -2.95
N ARG A 630 -14.16 13.84 -1.67
CA ARG A 630 -15.37 14.44 -1.07
C ARG A 630 -15.35 15.97 -1.13
N ARG A 631 -14.19 16.59 -0.89
CA ARG A 631 -14.00 18.03 -1.03
C ARG A 631 -14.17 18.47 -2.48
N LEU A 632 -13.52 17.82 -3.45
CA LEU A 632 -13.68 18.14 -4.87
C LEU A 632 -15.13 17.98 -5.34
N ARG A 633 -15.82 16.91 -4.92
CA ARG A 633 -17.26 16.74 -5.17
C ARG A 633 -18.08 17.90 -4.59
N SER A 634 -17.69 18.43 -3.43
CA SER A 634 -18.37 19.58 -2.80
C SER A 634 -18.13 20.91 -3.53
N GLU A 635 -16.94 21.10 -4.09
CA GLU A 635 -16.56 22.29 -4.85
C GLU A 635 -17.27 22.33 -6.22
N ASN A 636 -17.51 21.16 -6.82
CA ASN A 636 -18.14 21.01 -8.14
C ASN A 636 -19.66 20.76 -8.11
N GLN A 637 -20.35 21.04 -7.00
CA GLN A 637 -21.78 20.69 -6.89
C GLN A 637 -22.71 21.55 -7.74
N ASP A 638 -23.68 20.88 -8.37
CA ASP A 638 -24.87 21.53 -8.90
C ASP A 638 -25.75 22.08 -7.77
N LYS A 639 -26.15 23.35 -7.89
CA LYS A 639 -26.92 24.08 -6.86
C LYS A 639 -28.32 23.49 -6.65
N LEU A 640 -28.96 22.95 -7.70
CA LEU A 640 -30.28 22.33 -7.59
C LEU A 640 -30.17 20.98 -6.87
N ALA A 641 -29.17 20.17 -7.23
CA ALA A 641 -28.88 18.92 -6.53
C ALA A 641 -28.59 19.17 -5.04
N ALA A 642 -27.75 20.14 -4.71
CA ALA A 642 -27.44 20.51 -3.32
C ALA A 642 -28.70 20.91 -2.53
N THR A 643 -29.60 21.67 -3.16
CA THR A 643 -30.89 22.05 -2.56
C THR A 643 -31.78 20.83 -2.31
N GLY A 644 -31.88 19.90 -3.28
CA GLY A 644 -32.62 18.65 -3.14
C GLY A 644 -32.10 17.79 -1.98
N TRP A 645 -30.78 17.63 -1.88
CA TRP A 645 -30.15 16.88 -0.78
C TRP A 645 -30.30 17.55 0.58
N LYS A 646 -30.33 18.88 0.64
CA LYS A 646 -30.66 19.64 1.86
C LYS A 646 -32.09 19.36 2.31
N ILE A 647 -33.05 19.41 1.39
CA ILE A 647 -34.46 19.08 1.68
C ILE A 647 -34.57 17.62 2.14
N ALA A 648 -33.84 16.69 1.51
CA ALA A 648 -33.81 15.30 1.93
C ALA A 648 -33.32 15.13 3.38
N ALA A 649 -32.32 15.90 3.82
CA ALA A 649 -31.86 15.89 5.22
C ALA A 649 -32.92 16.45 6.18
N GLN A 650 -33.58 17.55 5.80
CA GLN A 650 -34.64 18.16 6.59
C GLN A 650 -35.84 17.23 6.76
N GLN A 651 -36.23 16.53 5.69
CA GLN A 651 -37.40 15.65 5.60
C GLN A 651 -37.06 14.15 5.72
N TRP A 652 -35.93 13.81 6.35
CA TRP A 652 -35.41 12.44 6.35
C TRP A 652 -36.40 11.40 6.87
N GLY A 653 -37.20 11.74 7.89
CA GLY A 653 -38.21 10.83 8.44
C GLY A 653 -39.32 10.44 7.45
N ILE A 654 -39.57 11.24 6.42
CA ILE A 654 -40.44 10.91 5.29
C ILE A 654 -39.66 10.09 4.27
N MET A 655 -38.45 10.53 3.92
CA MET A 655 -37.62 9.91 2.87
C MET A 655 -37.27 8.44 3.18
N ASP A 656 -36.89 8.13 4.43
CA ASP A 656 -36.62 6.75 4.88
C ASP A 656 -37.82 5.82 4.67
N LYS A 657 -39.03 6.29 5.07
CA LYS A 657 -40.27 5.54 4.91
C LYS A 657 -40.68 5.37 3.45
N VAL A 658 -40.48 6.40 2.63
CA VAL A 658 -40.80 6.37 1.21
C VAL A 658 -39.85 5.42 0.48
N ALA A 659 -38.54 5.46 0.76
CA ALA A 659 -37.55 4.60 0.13
C ALA A 659 -37.88 3.10 0.28
N GLY A 660 -38.13 2.63 1.51
CA GLY A 660 -38.48 1.23 1.75
C GLY A 660 -39.82 0.81 1.09
N LYS A 661 -40.82 1.69 1.10
CA LYS A 661 -42.10 1.44 0.41
C LYS A 661 -41.93 1.36 -1.11
N SER A 662 -41.15 2.27 -1.69
CA SER A 662 -40.86 2.30 -3.12
C SER A 662 -40.15 1.03 -3.57
N LEU A 663 -39.18 0.52 -2.81
CA LEU A 663 -38.53 -0.76 -3.10
C LEU A 663 -39.51 -1.94 -3.04
N THR A 664 -40.41 -1.94 -2.06
CA THR A 664 -41.45 -2.98 -1.94
C THR A 664 -42.41 -2.96 -3.14
N VAL A 665 -42.78 -1.77 -3.63
CA VAL A 665 -43.61 -1.62 -4.84
C VAL A 665 -42.82 -2.05 -6.08
N ALA A 666 -41.57 -1.60 -6.22
CA ALA A 666 -40.70 -1.97 -7.34
C ALA A 666 -40.50 -3.48 -7.46
N LYS A 667 -40.35 -4.20 -6.33
CA LYS A 667 -40.21 -5.66 -6.30
C LYS A 667 -41.47 -6.41 -6.79
N LYS A 668 -42.65 -5.79 -6.74
CA LYS A 668 -43.91 -6.35 -7.26
C LYS A 668 -44.08 -6.15 -8.77
N LEU A 669 -43.30 -5.27 -9.39
CA LEU A 669 -43.34 -5.00 -10.82
C LEU A 669 -42.35 -5.91 -11.56
N PRO A 670 -42.59 -6.23 -12.85
CA PRO A 670 -41.65 -7.00 -13.65
C PRO A 670 -40.29 -6.29 -13.75
N PHE A 671 -39.20 -7.01 -13.45
CA PHE A 671 -37.84 -6.46 -13.43
C PHE A 671 -37.47 -5.66 -14.70
N PRO A 672 -37.73 -6.15 -15.94
CA PRO A 672 -37.38 -5.39 -17.15
C PRO A 672 -38.03 -4.00 -17.22
N VAL A 673 -39.22 -3.84 -16.63
CA VAL A 673 -39.94 -2.56 -16.61
C VAL A 673 -39.23 -1.58 -15.69
N VAL A 674 -38.96 -1.96 -14.45
CA VAL A 674 -38.32 -1.07 -13.46
C VAL A 674 -36.86 -0.79 -13.84
N HIS A 675 -36.13 -1.80 -14.31
CA HIS A 675 -34.76 -1.63 -14.78
C HIS A 675 -34.69 -0.68 -15.98
N GLY A 676 -35.56 -0.89 -16.98
CA GLY A 676 -35.65 -0.02 -18.16
C GLY A 676 -35.98 1.42 -17.82
N THR A 677 -36.93 1.67 -16.91
CA THR A 677 -37.28 3.04 -16.48
C THR A 677 -36.13 3.72 -15.74
N THR A 678 -35.45 3.02 -14.82
CA THR A 678 -34.29 3.59 -14.12
C THR A 678 -33.12 3.88 -15.07
N ASN A 679 -32.85 3.02 -16.05
CA ASN A 679 -31.79 3.26 -17.03
C ASN A 679 -32.11 4.43 -17.98
N ILE A 680 -33.38 4.64 -18.33
CA ILE A 680 -33.80 5.83 -19.08
C ILE A 680 -33.58 7.09 -18.22
N ALA A 681 -34.00 7.06 -16.96
CA ALA A 681 -33.80 8.18 -16.04
C ALA A 681 -32.31 8.49 -15.83
N ARG A 682 -31.45 7.47 -15.74
CA ARG A 682 -29.98 7.61 -15.71
C ARG A 682 -29.41 8.32 -16.91
N LYS A 683 -29.79 7.91 -18.12
CA LYS A 683 -29.32 8.56 -19.36
C LYS A 683 -29.73 10.04 -19.45
N VAL A 684 -30.84 10.42 -18.82
CA VAL A 684 -31.37 11.80 -18.83
C VAL A 684 -30.79 12.65 -17.69
N MET A 685 -30.64 12.08 -16.49
CA MET A 685 -30.27 12.81 -15.26
C MET A 685 -28.80 12.61 -14.85
N GLY A 686 -28.05 11.77 -15.57
CA GLY A 686 -26.67 11.42 -15.28
C GLY A 686 -26.52 10.14 -14.44
N ASP A 687 -25.47 9.37 -14.75
CA ASP A 687 -25.13 8.13 -14.06
C ASP A 687 -24.75 8.33 -12.59
N ASP A 688 -24.32 9.54 -12.23
CA ASP A 688 -24.00 9.91 -10.84
C ASP A 688 -25.22 10.32 -9.98
N THR A 689 -26.38 10.49 -10.61
CA THR A 689 -27.59 11.00 -9.93
C THR A 689 -28.58 9.89 -9.62
N VAL A 690 -28.79 8.96 -10.56
CA VAL A 690 -29.86 7.96 -10.48
C VAL A 690 -29.24 6.55 -10.40
N PRO A 691 -29.53 5.74 -9.37
CA PRO A 691 -29.05 4.36 -9.33
C PRO A 691 -29.81 3.47 -10.33
N SER A 692 -29.14 2.46 -10.88
CA SER A 692 -29.82 1.43 -11.67
C SER A 692 -30.56 0.46 -10.74
N TYR A 693 -31.81 0.11 -11.05
CA TYR A 693 -32.55 -0.90 -10.28
C TYR A 693 -32.01 -2.30 -10.57
N LYS A 694 -31.59 -3.02 -9.54
CA LYS A 694 -31.07 -4.40 -9.64
C LYS A 694 -32.10 -5.42 -9.16
N LYS A 695 -32.10 -6.60 -9.79
CA LYS A 695 -33.07 -7.68 -9.53
C LYS A 695 -33.04 -8.15 -8.08
N ASP A 696 -31.85 -8.20 -7.49
CA ASP A 696 -31.61 -8.78 -6.17
C ASP A 696 -31.74 -7.77 -5.03
N LEU A 697 -32.16 -6.52 -5.32
CA LEU A 697 -32.53 -5.57 -4.29
C LEU A 697 -33.67 -6.13 -3.43
N PRO A 698 -33.58 -6.06 -2.10
CA PRO A 698 -34.63 -6.56 -1.21
C PRO A 698 -35.86 -5.65 -1.22
N VAL A 699 -36.96 -6.13 -0.65
CA VAL A 699 -38.07 -5.27 -0.25
C VAL A 699 -37.65 -4.31 0.87
N GLY A 700 -38.50 -3.34 1.22
CA GLY A 700 -38.26 -2.46 2.37
C GLY A 700 -38.28 -3.21 3.69
N GLY A 701 -37.45 -2.78 4.64
CA GLY A 701 -37.39 -3.32 5.99
C GLY A 701 -38.44 -2.70 6.94
N PRO A 702 -38.54 -3.21 8.18
CA PRO A 702 -39.38 -2.61 9.21
C PRO A 702 -38.99 -1.15 9.51
N ALA A 703 -39.97 -0.31 9.81
CA ALA A 703 -39.72 1.06 10.22
C ALA A 703 -39.00 1.11 11.57
N ARG A 704 -38.04 2.04 11.71
CA ARG A 704 -37.33 2.30 12.97
C ARG A 704 -38.29 2.93 13.98
N LYS A 705 -38.37 2.35 15.18
CA LYS A 705 -39.29 2.78 16.24
C LYS A 705 -38.51 3.14 17.52
N PRO A 706 -38.93 4.19 18.23
CA PRO A 706 -38.32 4.53 19.52
C PRO A 706 -38.66 3.46 20.58
N HIS A 707 -37.81 3.38 21.60
CA HIS A 707 -37.98 2.44 22.71
C HIS A 707 -37.41 3.08 23.98
N LYS A 708 -38.24 3.19 25.03
CA LYS A 708 -37.87 3.79 26.30
C LYS A 708 -37.62 2.71 27.33
N ASP A 709 -36.42 2.72 27.90
CA ASP A 709 -36.05 1.92 29.07
C ASP A 709 -35.17 2.78 29.97
N ALA A 710 -35.64 3.03 31.20
CA ALA A 710 -34.88 3.80 32.19
C ALA A 710 -33.69 3.02 32.77
N THR A 711 -33.70 1.70 32.63
CA THR A 711 -32.64 0.79 33.05
C THR A 711 -31.64 0.47 31.94
N ALA A 712 -31.76 1.16 30.79
CA ALA A 712 -30.89 0.95 29.63
C ALA A 712 -29.40 1.06 29.97
N GLU A 713 -28.65 0.07 29.51
CA GLU A 713 -27.18 0.00 29.57
C GLU A 713 -26.54 0.55 28.30
N ILE A 714 -27.30 0.60 27.20
CA ILE A 714 -26.86 1.12 25.91
C ILE A 714 -27.93 2.01 25.25
N VAL A 715 -27.49 2.88 24.36
CA VAL A 715 -28.35 3.54 23.37
C VAL A 715 -28.21 2.80 22.06
N PHE A 716 -29.28 2.15 21.60
CA PHE A 716 -29.27 1.48 20.31
C PHE A 716 -29.68 2.46 19.20
N PHE A 717 -28.78 2.64 18.23
CA PHE A 717 -28.99 3.43 17.01
C PHE A 717 -29.22 2.47 15.82
N PRO A 718 -30.49 2.08 15.53
CA PRO A 718 -30.78 1.27 14.37
C PRO A 718 -30.53 2.06 13.08
N ALA A 719 -29.67 1.51 12.22
CA ALA A 719 -29.26 2.11 10.97
C ALA A 719 -30.44 2.20 9.98
N CYS A 720 -30.59 3.35 9.32
CA CYS A 720 -31.63 3.55 8.31
C CYS A 720 -31.48 2.62 7.10
N VAL A 721 -30.26 2.14 6.82
CA VAL A 721 -30.04 1.21 5.70
C VAL A 721 -30.82 -0.09 5.88
N ASN A 722 -31.06 -0.52 7.12
CA ASN A 722 -31.79 -1.75 7.44
C ASN A 722 -33.33 -1.56 7.34
N SER A 723 -33.83 -0.31 7.46
CA SER A 723 -35.24 0.02 7.15
C SER A 723 -35.46 0.24 5.66
N MET A 724 -34.49 0.82 4.95
CA MET A 724 -34.55 1.00 3.50
C MET A 724 -34.46 -0.33 2.77
N PHE A 725 -33.50 -1.17 3.13
CA PHE A 725 -33.22 -2.46 2.49
C PHE A 725 -33.45 -3.59 3.51
N GLY A 726 -34.59 -4.28 3.38
CA GLY A 726 -34.99 -5.35 4.28
C GLY A 726 -34.04 -6.55 4.27
N GLY A 727 -34.17 -7.40 5.29
CA GLY A 727 -33.35 -8.60 5.47
C GLY A 727 -33.58 -9.63 4.37
N VAL A 728 -32.56 -10.44 4.15
CA VAL A 728 -32.62 -11.63 3.27
C VAL A 728 -32.14 -12.88 4.00
N ASP A 729 -32.69 -14.03 3.64
CA ASP A 729 -32.23 -15.36 4.07
C ASP A 729 -31.07 -15.87 3.20
N GLY A 730 -30.54 -17.07 3.50
CA GLY A 730 -29.36 -17.61 2.80
C GLY A 730 -29.63 -17.98 1.34
N ASP A 731 -30.91 -18.04 0.96
CA ASP A 731 -31.37 -18.26 -0.41
C ASP A 731 -31.66 -16.93 -1.14
N GLY A 732 -31.38 -15.78 -0.52
CA GLY A 732 -31.71 -14.45 -1.04
C GLY A 732 -33.20 -14.11 -0.99
N LYS A 733 -34.03 -14.90 -0.29
CA LYS A 733 -35.46 -14.60 -0.11
C LYS A 733 -35.63 -13.58 1.00
N HIS A 734 -36.77 -12.90 1.02
CA HIS A 734 -37.04 -11.91 2.06
C HIS A 734 -37.09 -12.55 3.46
N ASP A 735 -36.32 -11.98 4.40
CA ASP A 735 -36.39 -12.29 5.81
C ASP A 735 -36.99 -11.08 6.57
N PRO A 736 -38.07 -11.25 7.37
CA PRO A 736 -38.59 -10.20 8.23
C PRO A 736 -37.60 -9.76 9.34
N VAL A 737 -36.58 -10.57 9.63
CA VAL A 737 -35.51 -10.29 10.59
C VAL A 737 -34.29 -9.77 9.83
N ASN A 738 -34.10 -8.46 9.82
CA ASN A 738 -32.85 -7.84 9.40
C ASN A 738 -31.87 -7.72 10.59
N ALA A 739 -30.72 -7.09 10.38
CA ALA A 739 -29.72 -6.83 11.43
C ALA A 739 -30.31 -6.11 12.67
N THR A 740 -31.22 -5.15 12.48
CA THR A 740 -31.88 -4.42 13.57
C THR A 740 -32.70 -5.33 14.47
N GLN A 741 -33.57 -6.13 13.87
CA GLN A 741 -34.42 -7.07 14.59
C GLN A 741 -33.60 -8.19 15.24
N ALA A 742 -32.55 -8.64 14.55
CA ALA A 742 -31.62 -9.63 15.09
C ALA A 742 -30.90 -9.12 16.34
N PHE A 743 -30.34 -7.91 16.29
CA PHE A 743 -29.65 -7.30 17.43
C PHE A 743 -30.57 -7.11 18.64
N ILE A 744 -31.81 -6.67 18.43
CA ILE A 744 -32.81 -6.53 19.50
C ILE A 744 -33.06 -7.89 20.19
N ARG A 745 -33.29 -8.95 19.42
CA ARG A 745 -33.52 -10.30 19.99
C ARG A 745 -32.29 -10.86 20.69
N LEU A 746 -31.10 -10.53 20.20
CA LEU A 746 -29.84 -10.86 20.87
C LEU A 746 -29.72 -10.12 22.21
N CYS A 747 -30.03 -8.82 22.27
CA CYS A 747 -30.11 -8.07 23.53
C CYS A 747 -31.07 -8.72 24.53
N GLU A 748 -32.29 -9.05 24.08
CA GLU A 748 -33.33 -9.65 24.92
C GLU A 748 -32.85 -10.98 25.55
N ARG A 749 -32.23 -11.85 24.76
CA ARG A 749 -31.69 -13.14 25.24
C ARG A 749 -30.43 -13.00 26.10
N ALA A 750 -29.54 -12.06 25.76
CA ALA A 750 -28.33 -11.78 26.52
C ALA A 750 -28.58 -10.92 27.78
N GLY A 751 -29.83 -10.50 28.01
CA GLY A 751 -30.22 -9.66 29.14
C GLY A 751 -29.74 -8.21 29.07
N VAL A 752 -29.31 -7.73 27.90
CA VAL A 752 -28.82 -6.35 27.71
C VAL A 752 -30.00 -5.40 27.57
N LYS A 753 -30.11 -4.42 28.47
CA LYS A 753 -31.14 -3.39 28.41
C LYS A 753 -30.71 -2.26 27.48
N TYR A 754 -31.61 -1.84 26.59
CA TYR A 754 -31.33 -0.81 25.59
C TYR A 754 -32.45 0.23 25.52
N ARG A 755 -32.14 1.42 25.02
CA ARG A 755 -33.14 2.42 24.61
C ARG A 755 -32.84 2.94 23.22
N ILE A 756 -33.88 3.30 22.48
CA ILE A 756 -33.79 3.88 21.13
C ILE A 756 -34.36 5.31 21.19
N PRO A 757 -33.63 6.33 20.70
CA PRO A 757 -34.07 7.73 20.77
C PRO A 757 -35.46 7.98 20.17
N ASP A 758 -36.20 8.93 20.74
CA ASP A 758 -37.59 9.25 20.37
C ASP A 758 -37.74 9.65 18.89
N ASN A 759 -36.75 10.33 18.34
CA ASN A 759 -36.72 10.85 16.97
C ASN A 759 -35.86 10.00 16.01
N ILE A 760 -35.62 8.72 16.30
CA ILE A 760 -34.74 7.84 15.49
C ILE A 760 -35.09 7.80 14.00
N GLY A 761 -36.37 7.87 13.65
CA GLY A 761 -36.81 7.88 12.25
C GLY A 761 -36.27 9.08 11.45
N GLU A 762 -35.92 10.18 12.11
CA GLU A 762 -35.41 11.41 11.48
C GLU A 762 -33.88 11.46 11.42
N MET A 763 -33.20 10.44 11.94
CA MET A 763 -31.74 10.39 12.07
C MET A 763 -31.08 9.47 11.03
N CYS A 764 -29.87 9.83 10.62
CA CYS A 764 -28.99 9.11 9.71
C CYS A 764 -27.53 9.36 10.11
N CYS A 765 -26.62 8.44 9.83
CA CYS A 765 -25.16 8.59 10.01
C CYS A 765 -24.49 9.52 8.96
N SER A 766 -25.28 10.23 8.16
CA SER A 766 -24.89 11.12 7.05
C SER A 766 -23.96 10.58 5.96
N THR A 767 -23.65 9.29 5.94
CA THR A 767 -22.80 8.69 4.90
C THR A 767 -23.24 9.06 3.47
N PRO A 768 -24.54 9.09 3.10
CA PRO A 768 -24.97 9.48 1.74
C PRO A 768 -24.65 10.92 1.35
N TRP A 769 -24.73 11.88 2.29
CA TRP A 769 -24.36 13.28 2.00
C TRP A 769 -22.84 13.44 1.98
N LYS A 770 -22.16 12.81 2.95
CA LYS A 770 -20.70 12.84 3.08
C LYS A 770 -20.03 12.33 1.81
N SER A 771 -20.46 11.17 1.30
CA SER A 771 -19.84 10.54 0.14
C SER A 771 -19.97 11.37 -1.13
N LYS A 772 -21.09 12.10 -1.29
CA LYS A 772 -21.38 12.96 -2.45
C LYS A 772 -20.92 14.41 -2.28
N GLY A 773 -20.33 14.77 -1.14
CA GLY A 773 -19.85 16.13 -0.87
C GLY A 773 -20.92 17.14 -0.44
N PHE A 774 -22.17 16.72 -0.13
CA PHE A 774 -23.25 17.64 0.25
C PHE A 774 -23.11 18.13 1.70
N THR A 775 -22.41 19.24 1.90
CA THR A 775 -22.03 19.77 3.22
C THR A 775 -23.20 20.28 4.08
N ASP A 776 -24.20 20.92 3.47
CA ASP A 776 -25.40 21.44 4.16
C ASP A 776 -26.20 20.30 4.81
N GLY A 777 -26.54 19.27 4.02
CA GLY A 777 -27.28 18.11 4.52
C GLY A 777 -26.51 17.33 5.57
N TYR A 778 -25.19 17.20 5.39
CA TYR A 778 -24.30 16.60 6.39
C TYR A 778 -24.35 17.36 7.72
N SER A 779 -24.30 18.69 7.69
CA SER A 779 -24.29 19.53 8.90
C SER A 779 -25.62 19.46 9.65
N ILE A 780 -26.75 19.61 8.93
CA ILE A 780 -28.11 19.49 9.51
C ILE A 780 -28.27 18.17 10.26
N MET A 781 -27.82 17.09 9.63
CA MET A 781 -27.98 15.76 10.20
C MET A 781 -26.99 15.50 11.35
N SER A 782 -25.76 16.01 11.25
CA SER A 782 -24.77 15.92 12.35
C SER A 782 -25.28 16.62 13.61
N ASP A 783 -25.82 17.84 13.48
CA ASP A 783 -26.40 18.58 14.60
C ASP A 783 -27.58 17.84 15.23
N ARG A 784 -28.50 17.33 14.39
CA ARG A 784 -29.66 16.57 14.83
C ARG A 784 -29.24 15.31 15.59
N VAL A 785 -28.33 14.52 15.01
CA VAL A 785 -27.92 13.22 15.54
C VAL A 785 -27.12 13.39 16.83
N LEU A 786 -26.09 14.23 16.84
CA LEU A 786 -25.22 14.38 18.01
C LEU A 786 -26.00 14.96 19.20
N LYS A 787 -26.88 15.94 18.99
CA LYS A 787 -27.76 16.45 20.04
C LYS A 787 -28.66 15.35 20.62
N SER A 788 -29.31 14.59 19.75
CA SER A 788 -30.23 13.52 20.17
C SER A 788 -29.50 12.40 20.88
N LEU A 789 -28.29 12.04 20.43
CA LEU A 789 -27.45 11.05 21.10
C LEU A 789 -26.92 11.55 22.44
N TRP A 790 -26.56 12.82 22.56
CA TRP A 790 -26.15 13.40 23.84
C TRP A 790 -27.24 13.30 24.91
N GLU A 791 -28.47 13.68 24.55
CA GLU A 791 -29.64 13.53 25.42
C GLU A 791 -29.92 12.05 25.72
N ALA A 792 -29.94 11.22 24.68
CA ALA A 792 -30.25 9.80 24.82
C ALA A 792 -29.16 8.99 25.52
N THR A 793 -27.93 9.50 25.71
CA THR A 793 -26.84 8.81 26.42
C THR A 793 -26.65 9.28 27.86
N ASP A 794 -27.51 10.18 28.35
CA ASP A 794 -27.31 10.91 29.61
C ASP A 794 -25.95 11.63 29.65
N GLY A 795 -25.61 12.35 28.58
CA GLY A 795 -24.35 13.08 28.49
C GLY A 795 -23.12 12.18 28.29
N GLY A 796 -23.25 11.14 27.45
CA GLY A 796 -22.17 10.20 27.12
C GLY A 796 -21.96 9.08 28.14
N ARG A 797 -22.82 8.96 29.17
CA ARG A 797 -22.75 7.88 30.17
C ARG A 797 -22.93 6.52 29.50
N LEU A 798 -23.95 6.37 28.66
CA LEU A 798 -24.23 5.14 27.92
C LEU A 798 -23.48 5.11 26.58
N PRO A 799 -22.91 3.96 26.16
CA PRO A 799 -22.40 3.82 24.80
C PRO A 799 -23.55 3.78 23.78
N VAL A 800 -23.25 4.24 22.57
CA VAL A 800 -24.14 4.18 21.41
C VAL A 800 -23.76 2.96 20.58
N VAL A 801 -24.67 2.02 20.38
CA VAL A 801 -24.42 0.81 19.57
C VAL A 801 -25.17 0.92 18.24
N CYS A 802 -24.51 0.66 17.11
CA CYS A 802 -25.13 0.71 15.77
C CYS A 802 -24.95 -0.63 15.02
N ASP A 803 -26.02 -1.09 14.37
CA ASP A 803 -26.15 -2.39 13.70
C ASP A 803 -25.67 -2.42 12.24
N ALA A 804 -24.88 -1.43 11.83
CA ALA A 804 -24.26 -1.37 10.52
C ALA A 804 -22.90 -0.68 10.62
N SER A 805 -21.82 -1.37 10.26
CA SER A 805 -20.46 -0.86 10.47
C SER A 805 -20.18 0.45 9.73
N SER A 806 -20.75 0.64 8.53
CA SER A 806 -20.59 1.93 7.83
C SER A 806 -21.34 3.08 8.49
N CYS A 807 -22.43 2.79 9.22
CA CYS A 807 -23.13 3.78 10.02
C CYS A 807 -22.39 4.08 11.33
N THR A 808 -21.80 3.07 11.98
CA THR A 808 -20.93 3.26 13.14
C THR A 808 -19.75 4.18 12.80
N GLU A 809 -19.04 3.91 11.70
CA GLU A 809 -17.95 4.76 11.21
C GLU A 809 -18.45 6.17 10.88
N GLY A 810 -19.62 6.29 10.23
CA GLY A 810 -20.24 7.59 9.94
C GLY A 810 -20.51 8.43 11.20
N LEU A 811 -21.04 7.81 12.25
CA LEU A 811 -21.28 8.46 13.55
C LEU A 811 -19.98 8.89 14.22
N GLU A 812 -18.93 8.07 14.12
CA GLU A 812 -17.62 8.40 14.68
C GLU A 812 -17.00 9.60 13.95
N VAL A 813 -17.06 9.63 12.62
CA VAL A 813 -16.56 10.76 11.83
C VAL A 813 -17.34 12.05 12.08
N MET A 814 -18.67 11.97 12.31
CA MET A 814 -19.44 13.13 12.77
C MET A 814 -18.91 13.69 14.07
N ARG A 815 -18.71 12.81 15.06
CA ARG A 815 -18.24 13.14 16.39
C ARG A 815 -16.87 13.81 16.32
N GLU A 816 -15.93 13.20 15.62
CA GLU A 816 -14.57 13.74 15.44
C GLU A 816 -14.56 15.11 14.77
N LYS A 817 -15.35 15.30 13.71
CA LYS A 817 -15.41 16.59 12.99
C LYS A 817 -15.91 17.71 13.89
N VAL A 818 -16.92 17.44 14.72
CA VAL A 818 -17.45 18.43 15.67
C VAL A 818 -16.46 18.69 16.81
N ILE A 819 -15.77 17.66 17.32
CA ILE A 819 -14.71 17.84 18.33
C ILE A 819 -13.61 18.75 17.78
N LYS A 820 -13.11 18.48 16.57
CA LYS A 820 -12.09 19.33 15.92
C LYS A 820 -12.54 20.78 15.77
N ALA A 821 -13.80 21.00 15.36
CA ALA A 821 -14.36 22.36 15.26
C ALA A 821 -14.49 23.08 16.61
N LEU A 822 -14.55 22.33 17.71
CA LEU A 822 -14.69 22.84 19.08
C LEU A 822 -13.40 22.73 19.90
N GLU A 823 -12.27 22.31 19.32
CA GLU A 823 -11.03 21.97 20.04
C GLU A 823 -10.54 23.13 20.93
N HIS A 824 -10.50 24.35 20.37
CA HIS A 824 -10.16 25.55 21.13
C HIS A 824 -11.13 25.86 22.29
N LYS A 825 -12.39 25.44 22.22
CA LYS A 825 -13.37 25.62 23.31
C LYS A 825 -13.26 24.51 24.35
N ILE A 826 -13.00 23.27 23.91
CA ILE A 826 -12.84 22.12 24.80
C ILE A 826 -11.62 22.31 25.71
N VAL A 827 -10.48 22.76 25.15
CA VAL A 827 -9.25 23.03 25.91
C VAL A 827 -9.41 24.18 26.90
N ASN A 828 -10.18 25.22 26.56
CA ASN A 828 -10.40 26.41 27.39
C ASN A 828 -11.60 26.29 28.36
N GLY A 829 -12.28 25.13 28.37
CA GLY A 829 -13.52 24.90 29.10
C GLY A 829 -14.77 25.29 28.31
N LEU A 830 -15.65 24.31 28.08
CA LEU A 830 -16.97 24.53 27.48
C LEU A 830 -17.84 25.41 28.38
N LYS A 831 -18.76 26.19 27.78
CA LYS A 831 -19.68 27.01 28.57
C LYS A 831 -20.64 26.10 29.36
N PRO A 832 -21.11 26.52 30.55
CA PRO A 832 -22.12 25.79 31.30
C PRO A 832 -23.34 25.47 30.41
N GLY A 833 -23.65 24.18 30.24
CA GLY A 833 -24.78 23.70 29.43
C GLY A 833 -24.44 23.36 27.97
N GLU A 834 -23.22 23.60 27.48
CA GLU A 834 -22.79 23.11 26.17
C GLU A 834 -22.48 21.60 26.22
N PRO A 835 -22.91 20.80 25.22
CA PRO A 835 -22.66 19.36 25.19
C PRO A 835 -21.19 19.05 24.87
N ASP A 836 -20.60 18.14 25.64
CA ASP A 836 -19.25 17.62 25.40
C ASP A 836 -19.32 16.31 24.60
N TYR A 837 -19.44 16.43 23.27
CA TYR A 837 -19.56 15.27 22.39
C TYR A 837 -18.33 14.35 22.40
N SER A 838 -17.19 14.76 22.96
CA SER A 838 -16.02 13.88 23.12
C SER A 838 -16.32 12.67 24.01
N ARG A 839 -17.31 12.80 24.91
CA ARG A 839 -17.75 11.74 25.82
C ARG A 839 -18.69 10.72 25.17
N LEU A 840 -19.22 10.98 23.98
CA LEU A 840 -19.99 9.98 23.24
C LEU A 840 -19.07 8.85 22.80
N ARG A 841 -19.49 7.61 23.04
CA ARG A 841 -18.75 6.39 22.69
C ARG A 841 -19.55 5.58 21.69
N MET A 842 -19.08 5.52 20.45
CA MET A 842 -19.71 4.74 19.38
C MET A 842 -19.18 3.30 19.42
N TYR A 843 -20.08 2.33 19.32
CA TYR A 843 -19.78 0.90 19.30
C TYR A 843 -20.45 0.25 18.10
N ASP A 844 -19.67 -0.52 17.35
CA ASP A 844 -20.23 -1.39 16.33
C ASP A 844 -20.97 -2.56 17.00
N ALA A 845 -22.16 -2.90 16.51
CA ALA A 845 -22.96 -3.97 17.11
C ALA A 845 -22.30 -5.35 17.02
N VAL A 846 -21.47 -5.61 16.00
CA VAL A 846 -20.69 -6.86 15.89
C VAL A 846 -19.65 -6.90 17.00
N GLN A 847 -18.91 -5.81 17.22
CA GLN A 847 -17.98 -5.69 18.35
C GLN A 847 -18.70 -5.84 19.69
N PHE A 848 -19.82 -5.12 19.86
CA PHE A 848 -20.58 -5.14 21.10
C PHE A 848 -21.12 -6.54 21.42
N ALA A 849 -21.65 -7.25 20.43
CA ALA A 849 -22.13 -8.62 20.58
C ALA A 849 -20.99 -9.57 20.95
N ALA A 850 -19.84 -9.46 20.29
CA ALA A 850 -18.66 -10.28 20.56
C ALA A 850 -18.10 -10.10 21.98
N ASP A 851 -18.18 -8.87 22.52
CA ASP A 851 -17.62 -8.52 23.83
C ASP A 851 -18.59 -8.73 24.99
N ASN A 852 -19.90 -8.52 24.77
CA ASN A 852 -20.87 -8.38 25.87
C ASN A 852 -22.03 -9.39 25.83
N MET A 853 -22.25 -10.05 24.69
CA MET A 853 -23.39 -10.95 24.50
C MET A 853 -22.98 -12.40 24.25
N LEU A 854 -21.90 -12.63 23.50
CA LEU A 854 -21.56 -13.95 22.97
C LEU A 854 -21.46 -15.02 24.06
N ASP A 855 -20.81 -14.70 25.20
CA ASP A 855 -20.64 -15.62 26.33
C ASP A 855 -21.96 -15.94 27.09
N LYS A 856 -23.02 -15.16 26.82
CA LYS A 856 -24.36 -15.34 27.41
C LYS A 856 -25.33 -16.05 26.45
N LEU A 857 -24.90 -16.30 25.21
CA LEU A 857 -25.68 -16.96 24.18
C LEU A 857 -25.20 -18.41 24.03
N THR A 858 -26.12 -19.33 23.79
CA THR A 858 -25.79 -20.72 23.47
C THR A 858 -26.01 -20.94 21.98
N VAL A 859 -24.97 -21.37 21.26
CA VAL A 859 -25.08 -21.75 19.85
C VAL A 859 -25.71 -23.14 19.77
N SER A 860 -27.00 -23.17 19.44
CA SER A 860 -27.84 -24.39 19.39
C SER A 860 -27.77 -25.07 18.01
N ALA A 861 -27.47 -24.32 16.96
CA ALA A 861 -27.44 -24.80 15.58
C ALA A 861 -26.18 -24.26 14.85
N PRO A 862 -24.99 -24.83 15.12
CA PRO A 862 -23.78 -24.43 14.42
C PRO A 862 -23.86 -24.75 12.93
N LEU A 863 -23.16 -23.96 12.13
CA LEU A 863 -23.07 -24.11 10.68
C LEU A 863 -21.84 -24.92 10.31
N PRO A 864 -21.88 -25.68 9.20
CA PRO A 864 -20.74 -26.49 8.78
C PRO A 864 -19.60 -25.65 8.18
N SER A 865 -19.90 -24.47 7.63
CA SER A 865 -18.89 -23.57 7.04
C SER A 865 -19.44 -22.16 6.79
N VAL A 866 -18.59 -21.13 6.94
CA VAL A 866 -18.97 -19.71 6.73
C VAL A 866 -17.87 -18.95 6.00
N ALA A 867 -18.22 -18.22 4.94
CA ALA A 867 -17.34 -17.26 4.27
C ALA A 867 -17.65 -15.82 4.69
N LEU A 868 -16.61 -15.03 4.97
CA LEU A 868 -16.71 -13.67 5.50
C LEU A 868 -16.27 -12.66 4.44
N HIS A 869 -16.99 -11.54 4.36
CA HIS A 869 -16.50 -10.31 3.74
C HIS A 869 -16.42 -9.19 4.79
N PRO A 870 -15.23 -8.96 5.38
CA PRO A 870 -14.97 -7.79 6.21
C PRO A 870 -15.22 -6.49 5.44
N THR A 871 -15.72 -5.45 6.11
CA THR A 871 -16.00 -4.17 5.46
C THR A 871 -14.86 -3.17 5.64
N CYS A 872 -14.74 -2.21 4.72
CA CYS A 872 -13.77 -1.10 4.85
C CYS A 872 -13.97 -0.32 6.18
N SER A 873 -15.22 -0.12 6.60
CA SER A 873 -15.54 0.53 7.87
C SER A 873 -15.04 -0.24 9.08
N MET A 874 -15.07 -1.57 9.06
CA MET A 874 -14.52 -2.39 10.15
C MET A 874 -13.00 -2.31 10.22
N THR A 875 -12.33 -2.07 9.09
CA THR A 875 -10.88 -1.81 9.07
C THR A 875 -10.57 -0.50 9.78
N HIS A 876 -11.31 0.58 9.50
CA HIS A 876 -11.16 1.87 10.17
C HIS A 876 -11.51 1.81 11.66
N LEU A 877 -12.55 1.05 12.02
CA LEU A 877 -13.01 0.89 13.41
C LEU A 877 -12.17 -0.13 14.21
N GLY A 878 -11.35 -0.95 13.55
CA GLY A 878 -10.60 -2.03 14.19
C GLY A 878 -11.47 -3.21 14.68
N THR A 879 -12.66 -3.42 14.10
CA THR A 879 -13.65 -4.39 14.59
C THR A 879 -13.67 -5.73 13.84
N GLN A 880 -12.74 -5.94 12.91
CA GLN A 880 -12.59 -7.22 12.19
C GLN A 880 -12.35 -8.42 13.14
N PRO A 881 -11.52 -8.34 14.19
CA PRO A 881 -11.34 -9.48 15.11
C PRO A 881 -12.64 -9.92 15.81
N ALA A 882 -13.56 -8.99 16.13
CA ALA A 882 -14.85 -9.36 16.70
C ALA A 882 -15.78 -10.06 15.71
N PHE A 883 -15.70 -9.68 14.43
CA PHE A 883 -16.44 -10.35 13.37
C PHE A 883 -15.99 -11.79 13.16
N GLU A 884 -14.68 -12.01 13.14
CA GLU A 884 -14.11 -13.36 13.11
C GLU A 884 -14.45 -14.14 14.40
N LYS A 885 -14.41 -13.50 15.57
CA LYS A 885 -14.80 -14.14 16.84
C LYS A 885 -16.25 -14.64 16.81
N ILE A 886 -17.19 -13.83 16.31
CA ILE A 886 -18.60 -14.25 16.17
C ILE A 886 -18.73 -15.38 15.15
N ALA A 887 -18.04 -15.30 14.01
CA ALA A 887 -18.08 -16.36 13.00
C ALA A 887 -17.56 -17.70 13.55
N ASN A 888 -16.43 -17.69 14.27
CA ASN A 888 -15.83 -18.88 14.88
C ASN A 888 -16.68 -19.48 16.00
N ALA A 889 -17.55 -18.68 16.63
CA ALA A 889 -18.52 -19.23 17.58
C ALA A 889 -19.66 -20.00 16.88
N MET A 890 -19.99 -19.65 15.64
CA MET A 890 -21.06 -20.28 14.87
C MET A 890 -20.60 -21.46 14.00
N SER A 891 -19.30 -21.57 13.71
CA SER A 891 -18.73 -22.55 12.78
C SER A 891 -17.26 -22.81 13.10
N ASP A 892 -16.82 -24.07 13.04
CA ASP A 892 -15.40 -24.46 13.15
C ASP A 892 -14.62 -24.21 11.84
N ASP A 893 -15.34 -23.97 10.74
CA ASP A 893 -14.78 -23.71 9.41
C ASP A 893 -15.18 -22.30 8.97
N VAL A 894 -14.28 -21.35 9.19
CA VAL A 894 -14.45 -19.93 8.87
C VAL A 894 -13.42 -19.53 7.83
N TYR A 895 -13.88 -18.95 6.73
CA TYR A 895 -13.03 -18.54 5.63
C TYR A 895 -13.11 -17.03 5.41
N VAL A 896 -11.97 -16.35 5.49
CA VAL A 896 -11.81 -14.96 5.05
C VAL A 896 -11.02 -15.00 3.73
N PRO A 897 -11.59 -14.59 2.59
CA PRO A 897 -10.89 -14.55 1.32
C PRO A 897 -9.60 -13.73 1.39
N LYS A 898 -8.49 -14.21 0.84
CA LYS A 898 -7.20 -13.53 0.88
C LYS A 898 -7.20 -12.25 0.04
N HIS A 899 -8.01 -12.21 -1.01
CA HIS A 899 -8.17 -11.06 -1.91
C HIS A 899 -9.24 -10.06 -1.43
N TRP A 900 -9.73 -10.19 -0.19
CA TRP A 900 -10.75 -9.29 0.33
C TRP A 900 -10.30 -7.82 0.27
N GLY A 901 -11.25 -6.94 -0.02
CA GLY A 901 -11.05 -5.49 -0.07
C GLY A 901 -12.36 -4.72 0.07
N CYS A 902 -12.37 -3.44 -0.32
CA CYS A 902 -13.62 -2.69 -0.40
C CYS A 902 -14.51 -3.24 -1.53
N CYS A 903 -15.79 -3.47 -1.25
CA CYS A 903 -16.77 -3.90 -2.26
C CYS A 903 -17.13 -2.84 -3.32
N GLY A 904 -16.56 -1.63 -3.26
CA GLY A 904 -16.83 -0.54 -4.22
C GLY A 904 -18.13 0.26 -3.95
N TYR A 905 -18.92 -0.08 -2.94
CA TYR A 905 -20.18 0.62 -2.65
C TYR A 905 -20.02 1.94 -1.88
N ALA A 906 -19.33 1.92 -0.73
CA ALA A 906 -19.07 3.07 0.15
C ALA A 906 -20.21 4.11 0.20
N GLY A 907 -21.37 3.68 0.71
CA GLY A 907 -22.65 4.36 0.51
C GLY A 907 -23.40 3.74 -0.66
N ASP A 908 -23.80 4.55 -1.63
CA ASP A 908 -24.55 4.15 -2.83
C ASP A 908 -23.71 4.17 -4.12
N ARG A 909 -22.38 4.33 -4.02
CA ARG A 909 -21.50 4.47 -5.20
C ARG A 909 -21.58 3.27 -6.14
N GLY A 910 -21.60 2.05 -5.62
CA GLY A 910 -21.72 0.82 -6.43
C GLY A 910 -23.09 0.64 -7.09
N MET A 911 -24.11 1.39 -6.65
CA MET A 911 -25.41 1.48 -7.34
C MET A 911 -25.37 2.47 -8.51
N LEU A 912 -24.49 3.47 -8.41
CA LEU A 912 -24.26 4.48 -9.44
C LEU A 912 -23.26 4.00 -10.50
N HIS A 913 -22.20 3.31 -10.07
CA HIS A 913 -21.06 2.86 -10.89
C HIS A 913 -20.83 1.35 -10.66
N PRO A 914 -21.67 0.47 -11.24
CA PRO A 914 -21.58 -0.98 -11.03
C PRO A 914 -20.26 -1.59 -11.51
N GLU A 915 -19.63 -1.02 -12.52
CA GLU A 915 -18.31 -1.41 -13.01
C GLU A 915 -17.20 -1.22 -11.95
N LEU A 916 -17.37 -0.27 -11.02
CA LEU A 916 -16.48 -0.13 -9.86
C LEU A 916 -16.61 -1.33 -8.92
N THR A 917 -17.84 -1.79 -8.66
CA THR A 917 -18.07 -2.97 -7.81
C THR A 917 -17.49 -4.21 -8.47
N ALA A 918 -17.77 -4.41 -9.77
CA ALA A 918 -17.25 -5.55 -10.53
C ALA A 918 -15.71 -5.59 -10.51
N SER A 919 -15.05 -4.45 -10.79
CA SER A 919 -13.59 -4.36 -10.76
C SER A 919 -13.00 -4.56 -9.36
N ALA A 920 -13.65 -4.00 -8.32
CA ALA A 920 -13.14 -4.07 -6.95
C ALA A 920 -13.18 -5.48 -6.36
N THR A 921 -14.18 -6.28 -6.75
CA THR A 921 -14.50 -7.60 -6.17
C THR A 921 -14.08 -8.78 -7.04
N GLU A 922 -13.65 -8.55 -8.28
CA GLU A 922 -13.24 -9.58 -9.26
C GLU A 922 -12.34 -10.67 -8.66
N ALA A 923 -11.26 -10.29 -7.98
CA ALA A 923 -10.30 -11.23 -7.41
C ALA A 923 -10.86 -12.03 -6.23
N GLU A 924 -11.67 -11.42 -5.38
CA GLU A 924 -12.34 -12.09 -4.26
C GLU A 924 -13.43 -13.05 -4.77
N ALA A 925 -14.18 -12.66 -5.80
CA ALA A 925 -15.19 -13.50 -6.43
C ALA A 925 -14.57 -14.72 -7.13
N ALA A 926 -13.47 -14.52 -7.87
CA ALA A 926 -12.71 -15.60 -8.48
C ALA A 926 -12.19 -16.57 -7.41
N GLU A 927 -11.58 -16.06 -6.33
CA GLU A 927 -11.10 -16.87 -5.21
C GLU A 927 -12.21 -17.74 -4.61
N LEU A 928 -13.37 -17.14 -4.33
CA LEU A 928 -14.52 -17.86 -3.78
C LEU A 928 -15.07 -18.93 -4.74
N SER A 929 -15.03 -18.69 -6.05
CA SER A 929 -15.48 -19.67 -7.05
C SER A 929 -14.59 -20.92 -7.15
N GLU A 930 -13.32 -20.80 -6.76
CA GLU A 930 -12.37 -21.92 -6.69
C GLU A 930 -12.44 -22.68 -5.37
N GLN A 931 -13.10 -22.12 -4.35
CA GLN A 931 -13.33 -22.77 -3.07
C GLN A 931 -14.55 -23.69 -3.09
N LYS A 932 -14.68 -24.51 -2.04
CA LYS A 932 -15.94 -25.21 -1.74
C LYS A 932 -17.06 -24.19 -1.52
N GLN A 933 -18.29 -24.59 -1.83
CA GLN A 933 -19.46 -23.80 -1.46
C GLN A 933 -19.59 -23.75 0.07
N PHE A 934 -19.80 -22.55 0.61
CA PHE A 934 -19.99 -22.34 2.04
C PHE A 934 -21.48 -22.41 2.40
N ALA A 935 -21.81 -22.83 3.63
CA ALA A 935 -23.20 -22.87 4.08
C ALA A 935 -23.78 -21.47 4.34
N ALA A 936 -22.94 -20.48 4.62
CA ALA A 936 -23.35 -19.09 4.70
C ALA A 936 -22.25 -18.14 4.21
N TYR A 937 -22.68 -17.02 3.63
CA TYR A 937 -21.83 -15.90 3.22
C TYR A 937 -22.28 -14.68 4.01
N ILE A 938 -21.37 -14.03 4.73
CA ILE A 938 -21.73 -12.98 5.67
C ILE A 938 -20.89 -11.70 5.52
N SER A 939 -21.53 -10.59 5.84
CA SER A 939 -20.88 -9.29 6.06
C SER A 939 -21.57 -8.56 7.23
N ALA A 940 -21.10 -7.36 7.56
CA ALA A 940 -21.60 -6.55 8.67
C ALA A 940 -22.35 -5.29 8.21
N ASN A 941 -22.59 -5.15 6.90
CA ASN A 941 -23.20 -3.94 6.35
C ASN A 941 -24.04 -4.24 5.11
N ARG A 942 -25.27 -3.71 5.07
CA ARG A 942 -26.25 -4.07 4.05
C ARG A 942 -25.84 -3.76 2.61
N THR A 943 -25.07 -2.70 2.38
CA THR A 943 -24.57 -2.36 1.03
C THR A 943 -23.42 -3.28 0.60
N CYS A 944 -22.59 -3.75 1.53
CA CYS A 944 -21.56 -4.76 1.25
C CYS A 944 -22.20 -6.10 0.95
N GLU A 945 -23.23 -6.49 1.70
CA GLU A 945 -24.02 -7.69 1.41
C GLU A 945 -24.58 -7.67 -0.02
N GLN A 946 -25.10 -6.53 -0.47
CA GLN A 946 -25.61 -6.38 -1.85
C GLN A 946 -24.50 -6.46 -2.90
N GLY A 947 -23.42 -5.70 -2.74
CA GLY A 947 -22.32 -5.68 -3.71
C GLY A 947 -21.65 -7.05 -3.84
N MET A 948 -21.45 -7.76 -2.72
CA MET A 948 -20.88 -9.11 -2.75
C MET A 948 -21.85 -10.15 -3.28
N THR A 949 -23.15 -10.01 -3.03
CA THR A 949 -24.16 -10.89 -3.64
C THR A 949 -24.15 -10.78 -5.16
N GLU A 950 -24.06 -9.55 -5.67
CA GLU A 950 -23.96 -9.30 -7.11
C GLU A 950 -22.65 -9.84 -7.71
N ALA A 951 -21.53 -9.60 -7.03
CA ALA A 951 -20.22 -9.99 -7.54
C ALA A 951 -19.99 -11.50 -7.55
N THR A 952 -20.47 -12.20 -6.52
CA THR A 952 -20.17 -13.63 -6.30
C THR A 952 -21.28 -14.55 -6.75
N GLY A 953 -22.51 -14.04 -6.92
CA GLY A 953 -23.71 -14.85 -7.13
C GLY A 953 -24.21 -15.61 -5.89
N HIS A 954 -23.54 -15.48 -4.74
CA HIS A 954 -23.97 -16.07 -3.46
C HIS A 954 -24.72 -15.06 -2.61
N SER A 955 -25.78 -15.47 -1.91
CA SER A 955 -26.52 -14.51 -1.07
C SER A 955 -25.76 -14.19 0.21
N TYR A 956 -25.29 -12.95 0.33
CA TYR A 956 -24.67 -12.44 1.55
C TYR A 956 -25.73 -11.92 2.52
N GLN A 957 -25.50 -12.20 3.81
CA GLN A 957 -26.38 -11.81 4.90
C GLN A 957 -25.63 -11.08 6.01
N ASN A 958 -26.37 -10.40 6.87
CA ASN A 958 -25.77 -9.80 8.04
C ASN A 958 -25.37 -10.84 9.10
N VAL A 959 -24.17 -10.72 9.65
CA VAL A 959 -23.67 -11.61 10.70
C VAL A 959 -24.54 -11.65 11.95
N LEU A 960 -25.19 -10.54 12.33
CA LEU A 960 -26.08 -10.50 13.49
C LEU A 960 -27.34 -11.33 13.25
N GLN A 961 -27.86 -11.36 12.01
CA GLN A 961 -28.98 -12.23 11.65
C GLN A 961 -28.58 -13.70 11.78
N LEU A 962 -27.38 -14.05 11.33
CA LEU A 962 -26.89 -15.42 11.42
C LEU A 962 -26.65 -15.83 12.87
N LEU A 963 -26.06 -14.95 13.69
CA LEU A 963 -25.88 -15.17 15.12
C LEU A 963 -27.23 -15.33 15.82
N GLU A 964 -28.24 -14.52 15.48
CA GLU A 964 -29.58 -14.66 16.05
C GLU A 964 -30.18 -16.05 15.78
N ARG A 965 -30.11 -16.50 14.52
CA ARG A 965 -30.67 -17.79 14.09
C ARG A 965 -29.96 -18.99 14.70
N THR A 966 -28.63 -18.96 14.77
CA THR A 966 -27.81 -20.08 15.27
C THR A 966 -27.83 -20.24 16.78
N THR A 967 -28.25 -19.20 17.51
CA THR A 967 -28.39 -19.19 18.98
C THR A 967 -29.83 -19.30 19.47
N ARG A 968 -30.77 -19.57 18.55
CA ARG A 968 -32.19 -19.78 18.85
C ARG A 968 -32.45 -21.27 19.00
#